data_AF-A0A7N0ULP9-F1
#
_entry.id   AF-A0A7N0ULP9-F1
#
_cell.length_a   1.000
_cell.length_b   1.000
_cell.length_c   1.000
_cell.angle_alpha   90.00
_cell.angle_beta   90.00
_cell.angle_gamma   90.00
#
_symmetry.space_group_name_H-M   'P 1'
#
loop_
_entity.id
_entity.type
_entity.pdbx_description
1 polymer ?
#
loop_
_entity_poly.entity_id
_entity_poly.type
_entity_poly.pdbx_seq_one_letter_code
_entity_poly.pdbx_strand_id
1 'polypeptide(L)'
;MAASERIKLANLCYSKEWSKAIRVLDSLLDQSLAIQDICQLELHKHTIKDCDKALQLDPGVVQAYILKGQALSALGRKEEALFVWKKGRECAISHSTDLKQVLELEELLKIANGIGNCNGVYLPDEVSVSSIELSDSGHHPDTESTETIRKQNILNGKSEMCNGTSTAARDIQCNSNHNTEIDIESSGKYIETKDLEYHSNGNHHAPISNNLEPCGETTNTTAPHVKQVRSKLSVKQESLSKSGLTSDALNRICSGGKQNKKFSLARISDTNSVTVDFRLSRGISQVNEGKYAQAIAIFDKILKGDPTYPEALIGRGTAYAFQRELHAAIDDFTEALKSNPYAVEAWKRRGQAQAALGQSVQAIADLTKALEYDPNSSDGFHERGLVYYKFKHYDAAVKDLSACVALDKTDKSAYSYLGLSLSSLGDFKGAEENHLKAIHLDKNFLEAWVHLTQLYVDLADSTKALECIQEILEINSGFAKAYYLRGLLFHGLGDHRKAIENLSMSLDIEKSNIDSLYLRASCYHAVGEYGKATEDYDTILGLDLETMEKFIFQCLAFYQNEIALYTASKLRSEFCWFDIDGDIDPLFKEYWCKRLHPKNVCEKVFRQPAIRDTKRTKIRKQDSAVTKQKTALQNAADSVGCKIQYQCPGFLPNRRQHRMAGLAAIEIAQKVSKVWRSLHLEWKHANKNTSKHGKKTRKKEKVQFASQNRGGDCCSTTSLSETSASMGTVEDKPSGRSMMPWHDIYSLAVKWRQISEPCDPVVWINKLSEEFNSGFGSNTPIVMGQAKVVRYFSNYARTLDVAKTVIKEKKNVMGKGDEAINLSEANKLKEIMHAESCSDLHRIIGEDFWLATWCTSTAVRGKQLEGTRITVLKNGEVGHDFGIRTPCTPSRWDDFDAEMTIAWDAVCDAYCADAYGSTSKDVLENVKNAILRMTYYWYNFMPLSRGSASVGFIVLLGLLMAVNLEFTGMIPEGVQVDWDAILNFNPESFIETVKSWLYPSLTVSTSWKGYPDVTLTLPTVGSIVAALSPKDK
;
A
#
# COMPACT_ATOMS: atom_id res chain seq x y z
N MET A 1 -0.50 -43.74 -3.20
CA MET A 1 -0.65 -42.47 -2.47
C MET A 1 -2.08 -41.95 -2.52
N ALA A 2 -2.70 -41.80 -3.70
CA ALA A 2 -4.06 -41.26 -3.91
C ALA A 2 -5.16 -41.59 -2.86
N ALA A 3 -5.22 -42.80 -2.30
CA ALA A 3 -6.20 -43.14 -1.25
C ALA A 3 -6.08 -42.25 0.01
N SER A 4 -4.85 -41.91 0.43
CA SER A 4 -4.61 -41.03 1.58
C SER A 4 -4.99 -39.58 1.28
N GLU A 5 -4.73 -39.10 0.06
CA GLU A 5 -5.08 -37.75 -0.38
C GLU A 5 -6.60 -37.59 -0.54
N ARG A 6 -7.31 -38.62 -1.00
CA ARG A 6 -8.79 -38.64 -1.04
C ARG A 6 -9.42 -38.60 0.36
N ILE A 7 -8.86 -39.32 1.34
CA ILE A 7 -9.30 -39.24 2.75
C ILE A 7 -9.01 -37.85 3.32
N LYS A 8 -7.83 -37.28 3.02
CA LYS A 8 -7.48 -35.91 3.42
C LYS A 8 -8.45 -34.87 2.82
N LEU A 9 -8.79 -34.99 1.53
CA LEU A 9 -9.77 -34.15 0.86
C LEU A 9 -11.15 -34.25 1.53
N ALA A 10 -11.65 -35.47 1.76
CA ALA A 10 -12.94 -35.70 2.41
C ALA A 10 -13.00 -35.07 3.81
N ASN A 11 -11.93 -35.22 4.61
CA ASN A 11 -11.84 -34.61 5.93
C ASN A 11 -11.81 -33.07 5.88
N LEU A 12 -11.11 -32.46 4.91
CA LEU A 12 -11.04 -31.01 4.74
C LEU A 12 -12.36 -30.41 4.22
N CYS A 13 -13.07 -31.12 3.35
CA CYS A 13 -14.45 -30.74 2.97
C CYS A 13 -15.41 -30.84 4.17
N TYR A 14 -15.25 -31.86 5.02
CA TYR A 14 -16.07 -32.04 6.22
C TYR A 14 -15.80 -30.98 7.29
N SER A 15 -14.54 -30.54 7.47
CA SER A 15 -14.18 -29.42 8.34
C SER A 15 -14.44 -28.03 7.74
N LYS A 16 -14.96 -27.95 6.50
CA LYS A 16 -15.16 -26.72 5.71
C LYS A 16 -13.87 -25.92 5.46
N GLU A 17 -12.71 -26.56 5.50
CA GLU A 17 -11.42 -25.93 5.20
C GLU A 17 -11.19 -25.80 3.68
N TRP A 18 -12.12 -25.11 2.99
CA TRP A 18 -12.24 -25.07 1.53
C TRP A 18 -10.93 -24.73 0.81
N SER A 19 -10.19 -23.73 1.27
CA SER A 19 -8.89 -23.33 0.69
C SER A 19 -7.85 -24.45 0.71
N LYS A 20 -7.90 -25.36 1.70
CA LYS A 20 -7.02 -26.54 1.80
C LYS A 20 -7.61 -27.72 1.03
N ALA A 21 -8.93 -27.87 1.01
CA ALA A 21 -9.62 -28.88 0.21
C ALA A 21 -9.35 -28.67 -1.29
N ILE A 22 -9.51 -27.45 -1.80
CA ILE A 22 -9.21 -27.05 -3.18
C ILE A 22 -7.76 -27.41 -3.54
N ARG A 23 -6.77 -26.97 -2.76
CA ARG A 23 -5.36 -27.32 -3.03
C ARG A 23 -5.05 -28.84 -3.00
N VAL A 24 -5.83 -29.65 -2.28
CA VAL A 24 -5.70 -31.12 -2.32
C VAL A 24 -6.42 -31.71 -3.54
N LEU A 25 -7.53 -31.11 -3.98
CA LEU A 25 -8.23 -31.46 -5.22
C LEU A 25 -7.37 -31.12 -6.45
N ASP A 26 -6.82 -29.91 -6.55
CA ASP A 26 -5.89 -29.50 -7.60
C ASP A 26 -4.70 -30.46 -7.67
N SER A 27 -4.12 -30.78 -6.51
CA SER A 27 -3.04 -31.75 -6.36
C SER A 27 -3.41 -33.20 -6.73
N LEU A 28 -4.70 -33.53 -6.85
CA LEU A 28 -5.21 -34.82 -7.33
C LEU A 28 -5.55 -34.79 -8.83
N LEU A 29 -6.00 -33.64 -9.34
CA LEU A 29 -6.26 -33.38 -10.75
C LEU A 29 -4.95 -33.44 -11.56
N ASP A 30 -3.90 -32.76 -11.08
CA ASP A 30 -2.51 -32.84 -11.58
C ASP A 30 -2.00 -34.27 -11.80
N GLN A 31 -2.48 -35.23 -10.99
CA GLN A 31 -2.02 -36.61 -10.99
C GLN A 31 -2.83 -37.53 -11.92
N SER A 32 -3.97 -37.09 -12.48
CA SER A 32 -4.81 -37.95 -13.32
C SER A 32 -5.82 -37.18 -14.17
N LEU A 33 -5.58 -37.13 -15.48
CA LEU A 33 -6.52 -36.64 -16.50
C LEU A 33 -7.93 -37.24 -16.35
N ALA A 34 -8.02 -38.56 -16.08
CA ALA A 34 -9.31 -39.22 -15.88
C ALA A 34 -10.07 -38.74 -14.63
N ILE A 35 -9.40 -38.18 -13.61
CA ILE A 35 -10.08 -37.52 -12.49
C ILE A 35 -10.57 -36.13 -12.92
N GLN A 36 -9.81 -35.42 -13.76
CA GLN A 36 -10.18 -34.12 -14.31
C GLN A 36 -11.44 -34.21 -15.18
N ASP A 37 -11.52 -35.18 -16.08
CA ASP A 37 -12.70 -35.47 -16.89
C ASP A 37 -13.93 -35.77 -16.00
N ILE A 38 -13.78 -36.68 -15.02
CA ILE A 38 -14.87 -37.06 -14.10
C ILE A 38 -15.33 -35.87 -13.26
N CYS A 39 -14.42 -35.03 -12.76
CA CYS A 39 -14.77 -33.84 -11.99
C CYS A 39 -15.48 -32.77 -12.84
N GLN A 40 -15.09 -32.56 -14.11
CA GLN A 40 -15.82 -31.66 -15.01
C GLN A 40 -17.23 -32.21 -15.32
N LEU A 41 -17.35 -33.50 -15.63
CA LEU A 41 -18.64 -34.16 -15.87
C LEU A 41 -19.58 -34.06 -14.65
N GLU A 42 -19.08 -34.20 -13.42
CA GLU A 42 -19.91 -34.07 -12.22
C GLU A 42 -20.23 -32.61 -11.89
N LEU A 43 -19.30 -31.68 -12.13
CA LEU A 43 -19.53 -30.24 -12.00
C LEU A 43 -20.68 -29.78 -12.91
N HIS A 44 -20.68 -30.18 -14.19
CA HIS A 44 -21.76 -29.83 -15.11
C HIS A 44 -23.14 -30.37 -14.68
N LYS A 45 -23.21 -31.57 -14.08
CA LYS A 45 -24.47 -32.08 -13.50
C LYS A 45 -24.95 -31.23 -12.33
N HIS A 46 -24.04 -30.77 -11.48
CA HIS A 46 -24.35 -29.83 -10.39
C HIS A 46 -24.80 -28.47 -10.94
N THR A 47 -24.09 -27.88 -11.91
CA THR A 47 -24.49 -26.64 -12.59
C THR A 47 -25.90 -26.72 -13.14
N ILE A 48 -26.27 -27.83 -13.80
CA ILE A 48 -27.63 -28.05 -14.30
C ILE A 48 -28.65 -28.03 -13.17
N LYS A 49 -28.40 -28.79 -12.08
CA LYS A 49 -29.30 -28.89 -10.92
C LYS A 49 -29.51 -27.56 -10.20
N ASP A 50 -28.44 -26.78 -10.03
CA ASP A 50 -28.51 -25.49 -9.36
C ASP A 50 -29.14 -24.42 -10.26
N CYS A 51 -28.93 -24.47 -11.58
CA CYS A 51 -29.69 -23.64 -12.54
C CYS A 51 -31.17 -24.03 -12.61
N ASP A 52 -31.51 -25.32 -12.55
CA ASP A 52 -32.91 -25.78 -12.45
C ASP A 52 -33.58 -25.26 -11.19
N LYS A 53 -32.86 -25.24 -10.06
CA LYS A 53 -33.36 -24.65 -8.81
C LYS A 53 -33.49 -23.12 -8.89
N ALA A 54 -32.57 -22.43 -9.57
CA ALA A 54 -32.68 -20.99 -9.81
C ALA A 54 -33.92 -20.66 -10.67
N LEU A 55 -34.15 -21.40 -11.76
CA LEU A 55 -35.30 -21.21 -12.66
C LEU A 55 -36.64 -21.64 -12.04
N GLN A 56 -36.64 -22.43 -10.96
CA GLN A 56 -37.82 -22.70 -10.12
C GLN A 56 -38.13 -21.57 -9.13
N LEU A 57 -37.13 -20.77 -8.74
CA LEU A 57 -37.29 -19.63 -7.83
C LEU A 57 -37.62 -18.34 -8.61
N ASP A 58 -36.97 -18.13 -9.75
CA ASP A 58 -37.23 -17.03 -10.67
C ASP A 58 -36.98 -17.47 -12.13
N PRO A 59 -38.04 -17.66 -12.93
CA PRO A 59 -37.94 -17.95 -14.36
C PRO A 59 -37.30 -16.83 -15.20
N GLY A 60 -37.16 -15.61 -14.66
CA GLY A 60 -36.55 -14.45 -15.32
C GLY A 60 -35.02 -14.50 -15.42
N VAL A 61 -34.35 -15.44 -14.75
CA VAL A 61 -32.87 -15.48 -14.66
C VAL A 61 -32.25 -16.02 -15.95
N VAL A 62 -32.10 -15.15 -16.95
CA VAL A 62 -31.51 -15.44 -18.28
C VAL A 62 -30.14 -16.14 -18.18
N GLN A 63 -29.28 -15.72 -17.24
CA GLN A 63 -27.96 -16.33 -17.03
C GLN A 63 -28.03 -17.83 -16.65
N ALA A 64 -29.10 -18.28 -15.97
CA ALA A 64 -29.28 -19.69 -15.62
C ALA A 64 -29.61 -20.55 -16.85
N TYR A 65 -30.30 -20.00 -17.85
CA TYR A 65 -30.46 -20.68 -19.15
C TYR A 65 -29.14 -20.79 -19.92
N ILE A 66 -28.33 -19.72 -19.92
CA ILE A 66 -26.99 -19.72 -20.56
C ILE A 66 -26.12 -20.84 -19.97
N LEU A 67 -25.92 -20.82 -18.64
CA LEU A 67 -25.04 -21.76 -17.94
C LEU A 67 -25.57 -23.20 -17.98
N LYS A 68 -26.88 -23.41 -17.85
CA LYS A 68 -27.50 -24.75 -17.96
C LYS A 68 -27.32 -25.32 -19.37
N GLY A 69 -27.51 -24.51 -20.42
CA GLY A 69 -27.30 -24.95 -21.80
C GLY A 69 -25.84 -25.27 -22.09
N GLN A 70 -24.89 -24.45 -21.61
CA GLN A 70 -23.45 -24.72 -21.73
C GLN A 70 -23.07 -26.05 -21.04
N ALA A 71 -23.56 -26.28 -19.81
CA ALA A 71 -23.33 -27.53 -19.08
C ALA A 71 -23.98 -28.76 -19.76
N LEU A 72 -25.18 -28.62 -20.33
CA LEU A 72 -25.81 -29.68 -21.13
C LEU A 72 -25.00 -30.00 -22.39
N SER A 73 -24.51 -28.98 -23.10
CA SER A 73 -23.69 -29.14 -24.30
C SER A 73 -22.35 -29.82 -23.99
N ALA A 74 -21.70 -29.47 -22.87
CA ALA A 74 -20.48 -30.12 -22.39
C ALA A 74 -20.70 -31.60 -22.01
N LEU A 75 -21.88 -31.95 -21.49
CA LEU A 75 -22.32 -33.34 -21.28
C LEU A 75 -22.80 -34.04 -22.57
N GLY A 76 -22.62 -33.44 -23.76
CA GLY A 76 -23.04 -34.00 -25.04
C GLY A 76 -24.54 -33.94 -25.32
N ARG A 77 -25.36 -33.41 -24.40
CA ARG A 77 -26.83 -33.31 -24.48
C ARG A 77 -27.27 -32.11 -25.32
N LYS A 78 -26.78 -32.05 -26.57
CA LYS A 78 -26.88 -30.89 -27.47
C LYS A 78 -28.32 -30.44 -27.77
N GLU A 79 -29.26 -31.38 -27.92
CA GLU A 79 -30.67 -31.07 -28.17
C GLU A 79 -31.33 -30.37 -26.97
N GLU A 80 -31.01 -30.82 -25.76
CA GLU A 80 -31.48 -30.20 -24.52
C GLU A 80 -30.83 -28.83 -24.29
N ALA A 81 -29.55 -28.67 -24.63
CA ALA A 81 -28.86 -27.38 -24.61
C ALA A 81 -29.53 -26.36 -25.55
N LEU A 82 -29.82 -26.77 -26.80
CA LEU A 82 -30.57 -25.98 -27.78
C LEU A 82 -31.96 -25.58 -27.26
N PHE A 83 -32.69 -26.50 -26.64
CA PHE A 83 -34.02 -26.23 -26.06
C PHE A 83 -33.95 -25.23 -24.90
N VAL A 84 -32.95 -25.38 -24.01
CA VAL A 84 -32.74 -24.48 -22.87
C VAL A 84 -32.33 -23.08 -23.33
N TRP A 85 -31.42 -22.94 -24.30
CA TRP A 85 -31.02 -21.64 -24.84
C TRP A 85 -32.15 -20.95 -25.61
N LYS A 86 -33.00 -21.68 -26.35
CA LYS A 86 -34.21 -21.11 -26.98
C LYS A 86 -35.15 -20.48 -25.95
N LYS A 87 -35.48 -21.22 -24.87
CA LYS A 87 -36.28 -20.69 -23.76
C LYS A 87 -35.62 -19.49 -23.06
N GLY A 88 -34.29 -19.51 -22.90
CA GLY A 88 -33.55 -18.37 -22.38
C GLY A 88 -33.72 -17.11 -23.23
N ARG A 89 -33.65 -17.24 -24.57
CA ARG A 89 -33.85 -16.13 -25.51
C ARG A 89 -35.30 -15.62 -25.50
N GLU A 90 -36.28 -16.52 -25.45
CA GLU A 90 -37.71 -16.16 -25.31
C GLU A 90 -37.99 -15.40 -24.00
N CYS A 91 -37.38 -15.82 -22.89
CA CYS A 91 -37.49 -15.12 -21.61
C CYS A 91 -36.80 -13.73 -21.65
N ALA A 92 -35.57 -13.65 -22.17
CA ALA A 92 -34.81 -12.41 -22.29
C ALA A 92 -35.51 -11.33 -23.14
N ILE A 93 -36.13 -11.75 -24.26
CA ILE A 93 -36.91 -10.85 -25.14
C ILE A 93 -38.20 -10.36 -24.46
N SER A 94 -38.82 -11.16 -23.59
CA SER A 94 -40.08 -10.80 -22.93
C SER A 94 -39.90 -9.98 -21.64
N HIS A 95 -38.75 -10.06 -20.98
CA HIS A 95 -38.51 -9.43 -19.67
C HIS A 95 -37.53 -8.23 -19.70
N SER A 96 -37.16 -7.72 -20.88
CA SER A 96 -36.32 -6.51 -21.04
C SER A 96 -34.96 -6.58 -20.34
N THR A 97 -34.28 -7.73 -20.42
CA THR A 97 -32.97 -7.98 -19.80
C THR A 97 -31.79 -7.45 -20.63
N ASP A 98 -30.61 -7.38 -20.01
CA ASP A 98 -29.34 -6.92 -20.61
C ASP A 98 -29.10 -7.46 -22.04
N LEU A 99 -28.94 -6.52 -22.99
CA LEU A 99 -28.64 -6.77 -24.39
C LEU A 99 -27.45 -7.71 -24.59
N LYS A 100 -26.46 -7.67 -23.69
CA LYS A 100 -25.28 -8.54 -23.72
C LYS A 100 -25.65 -10.02 -23.62
N GLN A 101 -26.57 -10.39 -22.72
CA GLN A 101 -27.01 -11.78 -22.54
C GLN A 101 -27.89 -12.27 -23.69
N VAL A 102 -28.64 -11.37 -24.33
CA VAL A 102 -29.40 -11.68 -25.57
C VAL A 102 -28.44 -12.03 -26.70
N LEU A 103 -27.37 -11.24 -26.89
CA LEU A 103 -26.36 -11.47 -27.92
C LEU A 103 -25.57 -12.78 -27.66
N GLU A 104 -25.19 -13.06 -26.41
CA GLU A 104 -24.54 -14.32 -26.02
C GLU A 104 -25.42 -15.55 -26.34
N LEU A 105 -26.72 -15.48 -26.05
CA LEU A 105 -27.67 -16.54 -26.40
C LEU A 105 -27.82 -16.72 -27.92
N GLU A 106 -27.82 -15.64 -28.70
CA GLU A 106 -27.87 -15.74 -30.16
C GLU A 106 -26.59 -16.31 -30.76
N GLU A 107 -25.42 -16.01 -30.20
CA GLU A 107 -24.15 -16.61 -30.61
C GLU A 107 -24.10 -18.10 -30.28
N LEU A 108 -24.48 -18.50 -29.06
CA LEU A 108 -24.57 -19.91 -28.66
C LEU A 108 -25.57 -20.69 -29.53
N LEU A 109 -26.72 -20.10 -29.87
CA LEU A 109 -27.69 -20.70 -30.80
C LEU A 109 -27.16 -20.79 -32.25
N LYS A 110 -26.41 -19.79 -32.73
CA LYS A 110 -25.75 -19.85 -34.06
C LYS A 110 -24.72 -20.98 -34.10
N ILE A 111 -23.85 -21.09 -33.09
CA ILE A 111 -22.84 -22.14 -32.98
C ILE A 111 -23.51 -23.52 -32.93
N ALA A 112 -24.52 -23.69 -32.07
CA ALA A 112 -25.20 -24.97 -31.89
C ALA A 112 -25.96 -25.44 -33.15
N ASN A 113 -26.54 -24.53 -33.94
CA ASN A 113 -27.15 -24.86 -35.22
C ASN A 113 -26.11 -25.09 -36.34
N GLY A 114 -25.00 -24.34 -36.34
CA GLY A 114 -23.95 -24.44 -37.38
C GLY A 114 -23.17 -25.76 -37.37
N ILE A 115 -23.10 -26.45 -36.24
CA ILE A 115 -22.42 -27.75 -36.07
C ILE A 115 -23.08 -28.88 -36.89
N GLY A 116 -24.27 -28.66 -37.45
CA GLY A 116 -24.98 -29.66 -38.26
C GLY A 116 -24.49 -29.86 -39.70
N ASN A 117 -23.69 -28.95 -40.28
CA ASN A 117 -23.51 -28.90 -41.74
C ASN A 117 -22.06 -28.64 -42.22
N CYS A 118 -21.13 -29.53 -41.85
CA CYS A 118 -19.74 -29.54 -42.33
C CYS A 118 -19.32 -30.92 -42.88
N ASN A 119 -19.95 -31.35 -43.99
CA ASN A 119 -19.51 -32.48 -44.83
C ASN A 119 -20.07 -32.28 -46.25
N GLY A 120 -19.27 -31.72 -47.16
CA GLY A 120 -19.71 -31.45 -48.54
C GLY A 120 -18.64 -30.71 -49.35
N VAL A 121 -18.13 -31.38 -50.39
CA VAL A 121 -17.02 -30.94 -51.26
C VAL A 121 -17.41 -29.74 -52.15
N TYR A 122 -16.42 -28.93 -52.54
CA TYR A 122 -16.52 -27.78 -53.44
C TYR A 122 -16.64 -28.19 -54.93
N LEU A 123 -17.14 -27.26 -55.77
CA LEU A 123 -17.23 -27.28 -57.26
C LEU A 123 -18.42 -28.05 -57.89
N PRO A 124 -18.98 -27.58 -59.03
CA PRO A 124 -19.08 -26.19 -59.49
C PRO A 124 -20.46 -25.84 -60.16
N ASP A 125 -20.46 -24.72 -60.89
CA ASP A 125 -21.37 -24.31 -61.99
C ASP A 125 -22.65 -23.50 -61.69
N GLU A 126 -23.11 -22.83 -62.76
CA GLU A 126 -24.04 -21.68 -62.77
C GLU A 126 -25.48 -22.09 -63.23
N VAL A 127 -26.27 -21.11 -63.71
CA VAL A 127 -27.49 -21.27 -64.54
C VAL A 127 -28.79 -21.68 -63.81
N SER A 128 -29.33 -20.74 -63.03
CA SER A 128 -30.62 -20.01 -63.27
C SER A 128 -31.97 -20.71 -63.60
N VAL A 129 -33.06 -19.95 -63.40
CA VAL A 129 -34.44 -20.15 -63.95
C VAL A 129 -35.37 -21.14 -63.23
N SER A 130 -36.01 -20.63 -62.17
CA SER A 130 -37.48 -20.60 -61.88
C SER A 130 -38.42 -21.81 -62.04
N SER A 131 -39.67 -21.58 -61.61
CA SER A 131 -40.94 -22.27 -61.97
C SER A 131 -41.31 -23.48 -61.06
N ILE A 132 -42.46 -23.45 -60.37
CA ILE A 132 -43.79 -24.02 -60.75
C ILE A 132 -43.94 -25.48 -60.24
N GLU A 133 -45.00 -25.90 -59.52
CA GLU A 133 -46.29 -25.26 -59.17
C GLU A 133 -46.96 -25.83 -57.89
N LEU A 134 -48.05 -25.15 -57.47
CA LEU A 134 -49.30 -25.54 -56.75
C LEU A 134 -49.49 -27.00 -56.22
N SER A 135 -50.32 -27.28 -55.21
CA SER A 135 -51.62 -26.70 -54.76
C SER A 135 -51.95 -27.10 -53.30
N ASP A 136 -52.98 -26.63 -52.57
CA ASP A 136 -53.84 -25.42 -52.46
C ASP A 136 -54.88 -25.76 -51.32
N SER A 137 -55.61 -24.94 -50.56
CA SER A 137 -55.95 -23.50 -50.50
C SER A 137 -56.24 -23.11 -49.01
N GLY A 138 -56.62 -21.90 -48.60
CA GLY A 138 -56.86 -20.64 -49.33
C GLY A 138 -57.66 -19.59 -48.50
N HIS A 139 -57.75 -18.36 -49.04
CA HIS A 139 -58.55 -17.19 -48.60
C HIS A 139 -58.17 -16.54 -47.24
N HIS A 140 -57.71 -15.27 -47.13
CA HIS A 140 -58.20 -13.94 -47.60
C HIS A 140 -59.58 -13.54 -47.06
N PRO A 141 -59.90 -12.24 -46.83
CA PRO A 141 -59.24 -10.97 -47.23
C PRO A 141 -58.34 -10.36 -46.11
N ASP A 142 -57.84 -9.10 -46.09
CA ASP A 142 -57.24 -8.10 -47.04
C ASP A 142 -57.17 -6.73 -46.28
N THR A 143 -56.33 -5.70 -46.51
CA THR A 143 -55.13 -5.35 -47.34
C THR A 143 -54.37 -4.22 -46.57
N GLU A 144 -53.41 -3.36 -46.99
CA GLU A 144 -52.63 -2.95 -48.20
C GLU A 144 -51.27 -2.35 -47.67
N SER A 145 -50.10 -2.43 -48.33
CA SER A 145 -49.50 -1.49 -49.33
C SER A 145 -49.22 -0.03 -48.84
N THR A 146 -48.13 0.69 -49.20
CA THR A 146 -46.91 0.39 -50.00
C THR A 146 -45.76 1.43 -49.77
N GLU A 147 -44.57 1.15 -50.30
CA GLU A 147 -43.56 2.09 -50.90
C GLU A 147 -42.66 3.07 -50.07
N THR A 148 -41.37 2.72 -50.01
CA THR A 148 -40.15 3.47 -50.46
C THR A 148 -39.81 4.95 -50.12
N ILE A 149 -38.53 5.11 -49.67
CA ILE A 149 -37.49 6.08 -50.13
C ILE A 149 -37.32 7.49 -49.46
N ARG A 150 -36.04 7.77 -49.10
CA ARG A 150 -35.31 9.07 -48.89
C ARG A 150 -35.50 9.95 -47.62
N LYS A 151 -34.35 10.13 -46.94
CA LYS A 151 -33.71 11.39 -46.49
C LYS A 151 -34.46 12.46 -45.65
N GLN A 152 -33.90 12.65 -44.45
CA GLN A 152 -33.50 13.93 -43.81
C GLN A 152 -34.55 14.94 -43.30
N ASN A 153 -34.32 15.31 -42.03
CA ASN A 153 -34.42 16.67 -41.43
C ASN A 153 -35.75 17.24 -40.87
N ILE A 154 -35.65 17.63 -39.58
CA ILE A 154 -36.08 18.92 -38.97
C ILE A 154 -37.50 19.07 -38.34
N LEU A 155 -37.47 19.20 -37.01
CA LEU A 155 -38.30 19.93 -36.03
C LEU A 155 -39.85 19.79 -35.90
N ASN A 156 -40.24 19.70 -34.62
CA ASN A 156 -41.42 20.29 -33.93
C ASN A 156 -42.86 19.79 -34.19
N GLY A 157 -43.50 19.36 -33.10
CA GLY A 157 -44.87 19.81 -32.76
C GLY A 157 -45.77 18.82 -32.01
N LYS A 158 -46.11 19.16 -30.75
CA LYS A 158 -47.44 19.09 -30.06
C LYS A 158 -48.53 18.12 -30.60
N SER A 159 -49.35 17.42 -29.79
CA SER A 159 -49.56 17.36 -28.33
C SER A 159 -50.60 16.24 -27.99
N GLU A 160 -51.43 16.14 -26.92
CA GLU A 160 -51.88 17.03 -25.83
C GLU A 160 -52.52 16.25 -24.62
N MET A 161 -52.28 16.72 -23.39
CA MET A 161 -53.10 16.70 -22.15
C MET A 161 -53.93 15.51 -21.61
N CYS A 162 -53.75 15.26 -20.30
CA CYS A 162 -54.71 15.56 -19.19
C CYS A 162 -53.89 15.70 -17.87
N ASN A 163 -53.92 16.81 -17.12
CA ASN A 163 -54.95 17.33 -16.19
C ASN A 163 -55.25 16.42 -14.97
N GLY A 164 -55.21 16.89 -13.72
CA GLY A 164 -54.97 18.25 -13.20
C GLY A 164 -54.49 18.27 -11.72
N THR A 165 -53.85 19.36 -11.26
CA THR A 165 -54.47 20.48 -10.46
C THR A 165 -54.76 20.15 -9.00
N SER A 166 -54.57 21.01 -7.99
CA SER A 166 -53.81 22.28 -7.81
C SER A 166 -53.83 22.57 -6.28
N THR A 167 -53.29 23.62 -5.64
CA THR A 167 -52.75 24.97 -5.92
C THR A 167 -51.90 25.35 -4.67
N ALA A 168 -51.17 26.46 -4.45
CA ALA A 168 -50.91 27.74 -5.13
C ALA A 168 -49.53 28.29 -4.67
N ALA A 169 -49.20 29.53 -5.04
CA ALA A 169 -48.01 30.29 -4.60
C ALA A 169 -48.37 31.75 -4.26
N ARG A 170 -47.42 32.53 -3.72
CA ARG A 170 -47.47 34.01 -3.67
C ARG A 170 -46.10 34.64 -3.38
N ASP A 171 -45.62 35.48 -4.28
CA ASP A 171 -44.59 36.51 -4.03
C ASP A 171 -45.20 37.74 -3.33
N ILE A 172 -44.40 38.51 -2.57
CA ILE A 172 -44.44 40.00 -2.49
C ILE A 172 -43.03 40.54 -2.15
N GLN A 173 -42.73 41.74 -2.67
CA GLN A 173 -41.48 42.51 -2.61
C GLN A 173 -41.10 43.17 -1.25
N CYS A 174 -39.85 43.63 -1.22
CA CYS A 174 -39.37 44.95 -0.71
C CYS A 174 -39.12 45.21 0.79
N ASN A 175 -37.92 45.77 1.03
CA ASN A 175 -37.53 46.84 1.98
C ASN A 175 -37.77 46.58 3.50
N SER A 176 -36.96 47.10 4.43
CA SER A 176 -36.07 48.28 4.38
C SER A 176 -34.89 48.22 5.37
N ASN A 177 -33.91 49.09 5.13
CA ASN A 177 -32.88 49.62 6.04
C ASN A 177 -33.15 49.51 7.55
N HIS A 178 -32.06 49.32 8.32
CA HIS A 178 -31.73 50.29 9.36
C HIS A 178 -30.20 50.39 9.56
N ASN A 179 -29.67 51.62 9.49
CA ASN A 179 -28.30 51.93 9.91
C ASN A 179 -28.25 52.13 11.43
N THR A 180 -27.12 51.78 12.04
CA THR A 180 -26.49 52.58 13.10
C THR A 180 -24.98 52.43 13.01
N GLU A 181 -24.30 53.49 12.59
CA GLU A 181 -22.85 53.63 12.73
C GLU A 181 -22.51 53.97 14.19
N ILE A 182 -21.40 53.44 14.72
CA ILE A 182 -20.59 54.12 15.73
C ILE A 182 -19.12 53.86 15.36
N ASP A 183 -18.49 54.84 14.72
CA ASP A 183 -17.03 54.92 14.64
C ASP A 183 -16.46 55.42 15.97
N ILE A 184 -15.34 54.83 16.40
CA ILE A 184 -14.33 55.52 17.22
C ILE A 184 -12.95 55.17 16.65
N GLU A 185 -12.22 56.21 16.27
CA GLU A 185 -10.83 56.14 15.78
C GLU A 185 -9.87 55.63 16.89
N SER A 186 -8.70 55.08 16.61
CA SER A 186 -7.61 55.78 15.92
C SER A 186 -6.32 54.95 15.77
N SER A 187 -5.41 55.48 14.95
CA SER A 187 -3.98 55.19 14.75
C SER A 187 -3.17 54.45 15.85
N GLY A 188 -2.10 53.70 15.54
CA GLY A 188 -1.49 53.39 14.23
C GLY A 188 0.06 53.41 14.22
N LYS A 189 0.65 53.07 13.06
CA LYS A 189 2.08 53.16 12.64
C LYS A 189 3.14 52.22 13.26
N TYR A 190 3.72 51.42 12.35
CA TYR A 190 5.17 51.24 12.10
C TYR A 190 6.20 51.85 13.07
N ILE A 191 7.18 51.03 13.47
CA ILE A 191 8.64 51.30 13.36
C ILE A 191 9.34 50.00 12.93
N GLU A 192 10.52 50.12 12.31
CA GLU A 192 11.35 49.07 11.69
C GLU A 192 12.77 49.04 12.34
N THR A 193 13.56 48.00 12.02
CA THR A 193 15.04 47.89 12.14
C THR A 193 15.73 47.42 13.45
N LYS A 194 16.53 46.34 13.26
CA LYS A 194 17.94 46.12 13.64
C LYS A 194 18.42 45.82 15.09
N ASP A 195 19.16 44.70 15.15
CA ASP A 195 20.55 44.52 15.61
C ASP A 195 21.08 45.35 16.81
N LEU A 196 21.55 44.64 17.84
CA LEU A 196 22.92 44.84 18.39
C LEU A 196 23.39 43.64 19.24
N GLU A 197 24.71 43.53 19.40
CA GLU A 197 25.43 42.41 19.99
C GLU A 197 25.67 42.57 21.51
N TYR A 198 26.07 41.49 22.18
CA TYR A 198 26.88 41.57 23.40
C TYR A 198 27.95 40.48 23.45
N HIS A 199 29.22 40.87 23.54
CA HIS A 199 30.36 39.96 23.62
C HIS A 199 30.71 39.59 25.08
N SER A 200 31.22 38.35 25.27
CA SER A 200 32.37 38.12 26.16
C SER A 200 33.12 36.83 25.77
N ASN A 201 34.45 36.88 25.86
CA ASN A 201 35.38 35.76 25.63
C ASN A 201 35.35 34.75 26.80
N GLY A 202 35.88 33.52 26.70
CA GLY A 202 36.52 32.79 25.58
C GLY A 202 37.58 31.79 26.08
N ASN A 203 38.17 30.99 25.16
CA ASN A 203 39.33 30.07 25.34
C ASN A 203 39.11 28.81 26.24
N HIS A 204 39.76 27.66 26.04
CA HIS A 204 40.61 27.15 24.94
C HIS A 204 40.78 25.61 24.97
N HIS A 205 41.15 25.02 23.82
CA HIS A 205 41.89 23.75 23.61
C HIS A 205 41.39 22.37 24.14
N ALA A 206 41.28 21.43 23.20
CA ALA A 206 41.43 19.97 23.37
C ALA A 206 42.91 19.56 23.03
N PRO A 207 43.33 18.28 22.81
CA PRO A 207 42.64 16.96 22.86
C PRO A 207 43.51 15.83 23.53
N ILE A 208 43.26 14.53 23.18
CA ILE A 208 44.20 13.38 23.05
C ILE A 208 43.95 12.07 23.87
N SER A 209 43.21 11.14 23.23
CA SER A 209 43.53 9.70 23.04
C SER A 209 43.45 8.62 24.15
N ASN A 210 43.39 7.37 23.65
CA ASN A 210 43.74 6.07 24.25
C ASN A 210 42.77 5.40 25.25
N ASN A 211 42.70 4.06 25.38
CA ASN A 211 42.78 2.91 24.44
C ASN A 211 42.60 1.60 25.26
N LEU A 212 42.44 0.45 24.59
CA LEU A 212 42.63 -0.94 25.09
C LEU A 212 41.55 -1.62 25.99
N GLU A 213 40.99 -2.71 25.44
CA GLU A 213 40.53 -3.95 26.10
C GLU A 213 41.78 -4.84 26.49
N PRO A 214 41.75 -6.15 26.86
CA PRO A 214 40.66 -7.16 26.90
C PRO A 214 40.69 -8.27 28.01
N CYS A 215 39.83 -9.30 27.83
CA CYS A 215 39.85 -10.66 28.41
C CYS A 215 39.40 -10.85 29.89
N GLY A 216 38.86 -12.02 30.30
CA GLY A 216 38.65 -13.29 29.56
C GLY A 216 37.83 -14.37 30.32
N GLU A 217 37.79 -15.60 29.78
CA GLU A 217 36.99 -16.78 30.19
C GLU A 217 37.58 -17.53 31.42
N THR A 218 36.96 -18.47 32.16
CA THR A 218 36.40 -19.81 31.78
C THR A 218 35.75 -20.61 32.95
N THR A 219 34.65 -21.33 32.67
CA THR A 219 34.21 -22.71 33.08
C THR A 219 34.30 -23.36 34.51
N ASN A 220 33.24 -24.16 34.83
CA ASN A 220 33.22 -25.57 35.37
C ASN A 220 32.91 -25.95 36.87
N THR A 221 31.76 -26.66 37.07
CA THR A 221 31.49 -27.93 37.85
C THR A 221 31.83 -28.08 39.37
N THR A 222 31.14 -28.84 40.28
CA THR A 222 29.91 -29.70 40.28
C THR A 222 29.42 -30.14 41.70
N ALA A 223 28.09 -30.32 41.89
CA ALA A 223 27.40 -31.35 42.72
C ALA A 223 27.47 -31.29 44.30
N PRO A 224 26.83 -32.22 45.08
CA PRO A 224 25.36 -32.33 45.31
C PRO A 224 24.90 -32.68 46.77
N HIS A 225 23.57 -32.64 47.07
CA HIS A 225 22.75 -33.55 47.97
C HIS A 225 21.31 -32.95 48.13
N VAL A 226 20.14 -33.64 47.94
CA VAL A 226 19.47 -34.79 48.63
C VAL A 226 18.76 -34.38 49.96
N LYS A 227 17.46 -34.58 50.26
CA LYS A 227 16.30 -35.30 49.62
C LYS A 227 14.91 -34.88 50.20
N GLN A 228 13.82 -35.04 49.41
CA GLN A 228 12.41 -35.52 49.66
C GLN A 228 11.74 -35.41 51.07
N VAL A 229 10.39 -35.31 51.23
CA VAL A 229 9.29 -36.26 50.86
C VAL A 229 7.89 -35.57 50.74
N ARG A 230 6.90 -36.22 50.09
CA ARG A 230 5.48 -35.82 49.87
C ARG A 230 4.51 -36.27 50.98
N SER A 231 3.34 -35.61 51.08
CA SER A 231 2.01 -36.29 51.20
C SER A 231 0.84 -35.36 50.78
N LYS A 232 -0.41 -35.89 50.74
CA LYS A 232 -1.68 -35.17 50.44
C LYS A 232 -2.66 -35.36 51.61
N LEU A 233 -3.61 -34.43 51.85
CA LEU A 233 -5.08 -34.66 51.80
C LEU A 233 -5.96 -33.52 52.42
N SER A 234 -6.89 -33.01 51.61
CA SER A 234 -8.32 -32.66 51.87
C SER A 234 -8.85 -31.98 53.17
N VAL A 235 -9.49 -30.81 52.96
CA VAL A 235 -10.94 -30.49 53.23
C VAL A 235 -11.42 -29.99 54.62
N LYS A 236 -12.36 -29.02 54.55
CA LYS A 236 -13.25 -28.37 55.58
C LYS A 236 -12.57 -27.44 56.61
N GLN A 237 -12.90 -26.14 56.81
CA GLN A 237 -14.12 -25.29 56.72
C GLN A 237 -14.81 -25.06 58.10
N GLU A 238 -15.36 -23.85 58.29
CA GLU A 238 -16.07 -23.29 59.49
C GLU A 238 -15.19 -22.80 60.66
N SER A 239 -15.61 -21.83 61.51
CA SER A 239 -16.46 -20.62 61.34
C SER A 239 -16.38 -19.70 62.60
N LEU A 240 -16.89 -18.45 62.54
CA LEU A 240 -17.20 -17.52 63.68
C LEU A 240 -15.98 -16.99 64.49
N SER A 241 -15.91 -15.77 65.07
CA SER A 241 -16.79 -14.58 65.11
C SER A 241 -16.08 -13.31 65.68
N LYS A 242 -16.72 -12.13 65.57
CA LYS A 242 -16.56 -10.79 66.25
C LYS A 242 -15.59 -10.70 67.46
N SER A 243 -14.85 -9.62 67.76
CA SER A 243 -14.98 -8.14 67.55
C SER A 243 -13.59 -7.44 67.76
N GLY A 244 -13.32 -6.13 67.67
CA GLY A 244 -14.13 -4.89 67.57
C GLY A 244 -13.26 -3.62 67.41
N LEU A 245 -13.87 -2.43 67.52
CA LEU A 245 -13.34 -1.05 67.30
C LEU A 245 -12.05 -0.71 68.11
N THR A 246 -11.18 0.23 67.73
CA THR A 246 -11.43 1.67 67.43
C THR A 246 -10.49 2.29 66.36
N SER A 247 -10.71 3.58 66.04
CA SER A 247 -10.03 4.34 64.97
C SER A 247 -9.47 5.68 65.45
N ASP A 248 -8.29 6.06 64.95
CA ASP A 248 -7.83 7.44 64.66
C ASP A 248 -6.40 7.37 64.05
N ALA A 249 -5.93 8.26 63.17
CA ALA A 249 -6.59 9.35 62.45
C ALA A 249 -5.83 9.66 61.13
N LEU A 250 -6.53 10.15 60.09
CA LEU A 250 -5.95 10.85 58.94
C LEU A 250 -6.96 11.86 58.38
N ASN A 251 -6.58 13.14 58.30
CA ASN A 251 -7.39 14.20 57.67
C ASN A 251 -6.55 15.48 57.42
N ARG A 252 -7.01 16.33 56.47
CA ARG A 252 -6.53 17.66 55.98
C ARG A 252 -6.04 17.64 54.52
N ILE A 253 -6.44 18.58 53.65
CA ILE A 253 -7.49 19.64 53.70
C ILE A 253 -7.79 20.05 52.22
N CYS A 254 -8.91 20.67 51.80
CA CYS A 254 -10.05 21.23 52.53
C CYS A 254 -11.40 20.86 51.88
N SER A 255 -11.95 21.72 51.01
CA SER A 255 -13.29 21.70 50.41
C SER A 255 -13.34 22.78 49.29
N GLY A 256 -14.42 22.98 48.52
CA GLY A 256 -15.78 22.45 48.64
C GLY A 256 -16.74 23.03 47.58
N GLY A 257 -18.06 22.87 47.69
CA GLY A 257 -18.78 22.05 48.67
C GLY A 257 -20.26 22.43 48.81
N LYS A 258 -21.14 21.45 49.05
CA LYS A 258 -22.50 21.64 49.57
C LYS A 258 -22.96 20.40 50.36
N GLN A 259 -23.70 20.66 51.43
CA GLN A 259 -23.97 19.78 52.57
C GLN A 259 -24.50 18.38 52.23
N ASN A 260 -24.00 17.36 52.93
CA ASN A 260 -24.54 16.01 52.92
C ASN A 260 -25.05 15.65 54.32
N LYS A 261 -26.38 15.55 54.53
CA LYS A 261 -26.99 15.12 55.80
C LYS A 261 -27.26 13.62 55.76
N LYS A 262 -26.74 12.85 56.73
CA LYS A 262 -27.15 11.46 56.95
C LYS A 262 -28.63 11.40 57.29
N PHE A 263 -29.43 10.77 56.43
CA PHE A 263 -30.71 10.20 56.83
C PHE A 263 -30.50 8.81 57.44
N SER A 264 -31.21 8.52 58.52
CA SER A 264 -31.25 7.20 59.16
C SER A 264 -32.25 6.28 58.44
N LEU A 265 -31.97 4.97 58.44
CA LEU A 265 -32.87 3.95 57.91
C LEU A 265 -34.12 3.82 58.79
N ALA A 266 -35.21 4.46 58.36
CA ALA A 266 -36.56 4.16 58.84
C ALA A 266 -37.15 2.97 58.08
N ARG A 267 -38.10 2.26 58.69
CA ARG A 267 -38.80 1.13 58.04
C ARG A 267 -39.58 1.62 56.82
N ILE A 268 -39.43 0.93 55.69
CA ILE A 268 -40.34 1.07 54.55
C ILE A 268 -41.70 0.53 54.97
N SER A 269 -42.76 1.31 54.76
CA SER A 269 -44.15 0.87 54.81
C SER A 269 -44.73 0.89 53.41
N ASP A 270 -45.43 -0.17 53.01
CA ASP A 270 -45.86 -0.37 51.63
C ASP A 270 -46.86 0.69 51.13
N THR A 271 -46.37 1.63 50.31
CA THR A 271 -47.19 2.40 49.36
C THR A 271 -46.36 2.69 48.10
N ASN A 272 -46.99 2.52 46.93
CA ASN A 272 -46.30 2.54 45.64
C ASN A 272 -46.02 3.95 45.12
N SER A 273 -44.88 4.54 45.50
CA SER A 273 -44.28 5.65 44.76
C SER A 273 -42.75 5.66 44.86
N VAL A 274 -42.09 4.82 44.06
CA VAL A 274 -40.65 4.99 43.78
C VAL A 274 -40.53 6.15 42.79
N THR A 275 -40.00 7.28 43.26
CA THR A 275 -39.85 8.53 42.48
C THR A 275 -39.03 8.32 41.20
N VAL A 276 -39.31 9.15 40.19
CA VAL A 276 -38.61 9.09 38.90
C VAL A 276 -37.10 9.31 39.10
N ASP A 277 -36.70 10.29 39.92
CA ASP A 277 -35.30 10.59 40.24
C ASP A 277 -34.53 9.38 40.78
N PHE A 278 -35.16 8.57 41.63
CA PHE A 278 -34.54 7.35 42.16
C PHE A 278 -34.38 6.28 41.07
N ARG A 279 -35.37 6.13 40.17
CA ARG A 279 -35.25 5.23 39.01
C ARG A 279 -34.17 5.71 38.06
N LEU A 280 -34.13 7.01 37.75
CA LEU A 280 -33.16 7.65 36.87
C LEU A 280 -31.73 7.46 37.42
N SER A 281 -31.52 7.81 38.69
CA SER A 281 -30.23 7.62 39.39
C SER A 281 -29.79 6.16 39.39
N ARG A 282 -30.71 5.23 39.62
CA ARG A 282 -30.41 3.79 39.57
C ARG A 282 -30.11 3.31 38.15
N GLY A 283 -30.81 3.82 37.15
CA GLY A 283 -30.55 3.54 35.73
C GLY A 283 -29.16 3.98 35.32
N ILE A 284 -28.78 5.22 35.65
CA ILE A 284 -27.44 5.77 35.41
C ILE A 284 -26.36 4.94 36.13
N SER A 285 -26.59 4.54 37.39
CA SER A 285 -25.69 3.60 38.10
C SER A 285 -25.53 2.28 37.32
N GLN A 286 -26.62 1.70 36.81
CA GLN A 286 -26.54 0.47 36.01
C GLN A 286 -25.81 0.66 34.66
N VAL A 287 -25.86 1.84 34.03
CA VAL A 287 -25.01 2.16 32.86
C VAL A 287 -23.54 2.18 33.27
N ASN A 288 -23.20 2.90 34.33
CA ASN A 288 -21.83 3.04 34.84
C ASN A 288 -21.26 1.71 35.37
N GLU A 289 -22.11 0.78 35.82
CA GLU A 289 -21.77 -0.58 36.22
C GLU A 289 -21.67 -1.57 35.02
N GLY A 290 -21.85 -1.12 33.78
CA GLY A 290 -21.82 -1.94 32.56
C GLY A 290 -23.05 -2.84 32.36
N LYS A 291 -24.12 -2.65 33.15
CA LYS A 291 -25.31 -3.51 33.20
C LYS A 291 -26.42 -2.98 32.28
N TYR A 292 -26.07 -2.72 31.02
CA TYR A 292 -26.90 -1.97 30.06
C TYR A 292 -28.34 -2.50 29.94
N ALA A 293 -28.54 -3.81 29.81
CA ALA A 293 -29.88 -4.40 29.76
C ALA A 293 -30.73 -4.16 31.03
N GLN A 294 -30.09 -4.04 32.21
CA GLN A 294 -30.78 -3.68 33.46
C GLN A 294 -31.06 -2.18 33.53
N ALA A 295 -30.18 -1.34 32.97
CA ALA A 295 -30.40 0.10 32.83
C ALA A 295 -31.58 0.40 31.89
N ILE A 296 -31.61 -0.20 30.70
CA ILE A 296 -32.71 -0.11 29.72
C ILE A 296 -34.04 -0.49 30.39
N ALA A 297 -34.11 -1.66 31.03
CA ALA A 297 -35.30 -2.12 31.75
C ALA A 297 -35.66 -1.31 33.02
N ILE A 298 -34.88 -0.28 33.39
CA ILE A 298 -35.22 0.76 34.37
C ILE A 298 -35.73 2.01 33.65
N PHE A 299 -35.06 2.48 32.60
CA PHE A 299 -35.49 3.63 31.80
C PHE A 299 -36.84 3.36 31.10
N ASP A 300 -37.08 2.16 30.58
CA ASP A 300 -38.39 1.73 30.05
C ASP A 300 -39.54 1.88 31.06
N LYS A 301 -39.24 1.79 32.37
CA LYS A 301 -40.23 1.97 33.46
C LYS A 301 -40.42 3.44 33.87
N ILE A 302 -39.61 4.33 33.33
CA ILE A 302 -39.84 5.79 33.33
C ILE A 302 -40.62 6.14 32.05
N LEU A 303 -40.15 5.67 30.89
CA LEU A 303 -40.71 5.94 29.57
C LEU A 303 -42.11 5.34 29.35
N LYS A 304 -42.48 4.29 30.08
CA LYS A 304 -43.87 3.80 30.13
C LYS A 304 -44.82 4.73 30.93
N GLY A 305 -44.29 5.64 31.74
CA GLY A 305 -45.05 6.67 32.45
C GLY A 305 -45.06 8.01 31.69
N ASP A 306 -43.90 8.42 31.19
CA ASP A 306 -43.72 9.59 30.32
C ASP A 306 -42.78 9.21 29.15
N PRO A 307 -43.31 8.90 27.95
CA PRO A 307 -42.51 8.51 26.79
C PRO A 307 -41.51 9.56 26.30
N THR A 308 -41.68 10.81 26.72
CA THR A 308 -40.90 11.98 26.28
C THR A 308 -39.87 12.46 27.31
N TYR A 309 -39.70 11.74 28.42
CA TYR A 309 -38.84 12.14 29.54
C TYR A 309 -37.34 12.20 29.14
N PRO A 310 -36.72 13.39 28.99
CA PRO A 310 -35.46 13.54 28.27
C PRO A 310 -34.29 12.76 28.89
N GLU A 311 -34.11 12.79 30.21
CA GLU A 311 -32.96 12.16 30.87
C GLU A 311 -33.06 10.62 30.85
N ALA A 312 -34.27 10.07 30.73
CA ALA A 312 -34.49 8.63 30.60
C ALA A 312 -34.26 8.17 29.16
N LEU A 313 -34.61 8.98 28.16
CA LEU A 313 -34.23 8.77 26.76
C LEU A 313 -32.71 8.84 26.58
N ILE A 314 -32.05 9.87 27.12
CA ILE A 314 -30.58 10.00 27.11
C ILE A 314 -29.92 8.80 27.84
N GLY A 315 -30.45 8.40 29.00
CA GLY A 315 -29.96 7.24 29.74
C GLY A 315 -30.08 5.93 28.96
N ARG A 316 -31.23 5.70 28.30
CA ARG A 316 -31.49 4.49 27.50
C ARG A 316 -30.69 4.47 26.20
N GLY A 317 -30.65 5.58 25.47
CA GLY A 317 -29.82 5.75 24.28
C GLY A 317 -28.32 5.56 24.58
N THR A 318 -27.85 6.02 25.74
CA THR A 318 -26.46 5.77 26.19
C THR A 318 -26.20 4.28 26.45
N ALA A 319 -27.17 3.55 27.04
CA ALA A 319 -27.06 2.11 27.22
C ALA A 319 -27.05 1.34 25.88
N TYR A 320 -27.91 1.73 24.92
CA TYR A 320 -27.90 1.19 23.55
C TYR A 320 -26.56 1.45 22.84
N ALA A 321 -26.00 2.67 22.97
CA ALA A 321 -24.71 3.02 22.37
C ALA A 321 -23.57 2.13 22.90
N PHE A 322 -23.53 1.84 24.21
CA PHE A 322 -22.56 0.92 24.79
C PHE A 322 -22.79 -0.55 24.38
N GLN A 323 -24.02 -0.94 24.02
CA GLN A 323 -24.31 -2.24 23.39
C GLN A 323 -24.01 -2.27 21.88
N ARG A 324 -23.54 -1.16 21.28
CA ARG A 324 -23.37 -0.93 19.84
C ARG A 324 -24.67 -0.92 19.03
N GLU A 325 -25.83 -0.77 19.67
CA GLU A 325 -27.12 -0.55 19.03
C GLU A 325 -27.27 0.94 18.64
N LEU A 326 -26.33 1.42 17.82
CA LEU A 326 -26.11 2.85 17.55
C LEU A 326 -27.31 3.55 16.88
N HIS A 327 -28.12 2.84 16.11
CA HIS A 327 -29.36 3.39 15.54
C HIS A 327 -30.41 3.66 16.64
N ALA A 328 -30.72 2.68 17.48
CA ALA A 328 -31.63 2.85 18.62
C ALA A 328 -31.15 3.94 19.59
N ALA A 329 -29.83 4.07 19.77
CA ALA A 329 -29.24 5.19 20.51
C ALA A 329 -29.55 6.55 19.87
N ILE A 330 -29.33 6.70 18.57
CA ILE A 330 -29.60 7.94 17.82
C ILE A 330 -31.09 8.29 17.81
N ASP A 331 -31.97 7.29 17.75
CA ASP A 331 -33.42 7.49 17.83
C ASP A 331 -33.83 8.03 19.21
N ASP A 332 -33.35 7.41 20.30
CA ASP A 332 -33.59 7.87 21.67
C ASP A 332 -33.05 9.30 21.92
N PHE A 333 -31.83 9.60 21.49
CA PHE A 333 -31.28 10.96 21.61
C PHE A 333 -32.06 11.97 20.75
N THR A 334 -32.58 11.56 19.59
CA THR A 334 -33.39 12.43 18.73
C THR A 334 -34.75 12.72 19.35
N GLU A 335 -35.39 11.75 20.02
CA GLU A 335 -36.63 11.99 20.76
C GLU A 335 -36.38 12.88 21.99
N ALA A 336 -35.27 12.67 22.70
CA ALA A 336 -34.86 13.55 23.81
C ALA A 336 -34.69 15.01 23.36
N LEU A 337 -34.16 15.23 22.15
CA LEU A 337 -33.96 16.56 21.56
C LEU A 337 -35.24 17.19 21.00
N LYS A 338 -36.28 16.41 20.64
CA LYS A 338 -37.62 16.96 20.36
C LYS A 338 -38.28 17.47 21.64
N SER A 339 -38.11 16.74 22.74
CA SER A 339 -38.65 17.09 24.06
C SER A 339 -37.91 18.26 24.71
N ASN A 340 -36.57 18.27 24.63
CA ASN A 340 -35.72 19.36 25.13
C ASN A 340 -34.57 19.68 24.13
N PRO A 341 -34.76 20.67 23.23
CA PRO A 341 -33.73 21.10 22.28
C PRO A 341 -32.44 21.66 22.91
N TYR A 342 -32.45 21.99 24.21
CA TYR A 342 -31.30 22.53 24.95
C TYR A 342 -30.51 21.46 25.71
N ALA A 343 -30.84 20.17 25.55
CA ALA A 343 -30.15 19.07 26.21
C ALA A 343 -28.76 18.82 25.59
N VAL A 344 -27.74 19.56 26.06
CA VAL A 344 -26.33 19.49 25.61
C VAL A 344 -25.80 18.05 25.55
N GLU A 345 -26.09 17.25 26.58
CA GLU A 345 -25.67 15.84 26.64
C GLU A 345 -26.32 14.99 25.52
N ALA A 346 -27.57 15.27 25.12
CA ALA A 346 -28.23 14.56 24.04
C ALA A 346 -27.59 14.88 22.67
N TRP A 347 -27.29 16.16 22.41
CA TRP A 347 -26.53 16.57 21.22
C TRP A 347 -25.16 15.88 21.17
N LYS A 348 -24.39 15.94 22.27
CA LYS A 348 -23.06 15.33 22.36
C LYS A 348 -23.10 13.82 22.13
N ARG A 349 -23.99 13.10 22.83
CA ARG A 349 -24.14 11.65 22.72
C ARG A 349 -24.62 11.21 21.33
N ARG A 350 -25.51 11.97 20.70
CA ARG A 350 -25.96 11.67 19.32
C ARG A 350 -24.82 11.89 18.32
N GLY A 351 -24.04 12.97 18.47
CA GLY A 351 -22.84 13.19 17.67
C GLY A 351 -21.80 12.09 17.82
N GLN A 352 -21.55 11.60 19.05
CA GLN A 352 -20.70 10.43 19.30
C GLN A 352 -21.21 9.16 18.58
N ALA A 353 -22.52 8.87 18.67
CA ALA A 353 -23.11 7.69 18.02
C ALA A 353 -23.09 7.78 16.48
N GLN A 354 -23.35 8.96 15.92
CA GLN A 354 -23.20 9.25 14.49
C GLN A 354 -21.73 9.09 14.04
N ALA A 355 -20.77 9.62 14.80
CA ALA A 355 -19.36 9.44 14.52
C ALA A 355 -18.95 7.96 14.58
N ALA A 356 -19.54 7.17 15.48
CA ALA A 356 -19.35 5.72 15.54
C ALA A 356 -19.89 5.00 14.29
N LEU A 357 -21.03 5.46 13.73
CA LEU A 357 -21.58 5.01 12.44
C LEU A 357 -20.84 5.56 11.19
N GLY A 358 -19.83 6.43 11.35
CA GLY A 358 -19.12 7.05 10.24
C GLY A 358 -19.77 8.33 9.67
N GLN A 359 -20.85 8.81 10.29
CA GLN A 359 -21.63 9.97 9.84
C GLN A 359 -20.97 11.30 10.27
N SER A 360 -19.84 11.62 9.62
CA SER A 360 -18.96 12.76 9.96
C SER A 360 -19.70 14.11 10.04
N VAL A 361 -20.42 14.48 8.98
CA VAL A 361 -21.08 15.81 8.86
C VAL A 361 -22.13 16.01 9.95
N GLN A 362 -22.95 14.98 10.20
CA GLN A 362 -23.97 14.99 11.24
C GLN A 362 -23.31 15.10 12.62
N ALA A 363 -22.27 14.30 12.88
CA ALA A 363 -21.58 14.31 14.17
C ALA A 363 -20.94 15.66 14.51
N ILE A 364 -20.30 16.29 13.51
CA ILE A 364 -19.70 17.62 13.65
C ILE A 364 -20.77 18.69 13.88
N ALA A 365 -21.93 18.59 13.22
CA ALA A 365 -23.06 19.51 13.41
C ALA A 365 -23.67 19.37 14.82
N ASP A 366 -23.92 18.14 15.29
CA ASP A 366 -24.48 17.86 16.61
C ASP A 366 -23.52 18.31 17.73
N LEU A 367 -22.21 18.03 17.62
CA LEU A 367 -21.21 18.49 18.59
C LEU A 367 -21.00 20.00 18.55
N THR A 368 -21.19 20.64 17.39
CA THR A 368 -21.21 22.11 17.29
C THR A 368 -22.44 22.70 17.96
N LYS A 369 -23.62 22.08 17.85
CA LYS A 369 -24.81 22.49 18.61
C LYS A 369 -24.65 22.31 20.11
N ALA A 370 -23.96 21.26 20.56
CA ALA A 370 -23.59 21.14 21.97
C ALA A 370 -22.73 22.33 22.45
N LEU A 371 -21.71 22.72 21.68
CA LEU A 371 -20.83 23.87 21.97
C LEU A 371 -21.49 25.24 21.76
N GLU A 372 -22.57 25.36 20.99
CA GLU A 372 -23.38 26.59 20.96
C GLU A 372 -24.13 26.82 22.29
N TYR A 373 -24.55 25.75 22.96
CA TYR A 373 -25.26 25.80 24.24
C TYR A 373 -24.32 25.79 25.47
N ASP A 374 -23.12 25.22 25.36
CA ASP A 374 -22.04 25.34 26.34
C ASP A 374 -20.70 25.74 25.68
N PRO A 375 -20.47 27.04 25.44
CA PRO A 375 -19.29 27.53 24.70
C PRO A 375 -17.94 27.36 25.43
N ASN A 376 -17.94 26.98 26.71
CA ASN A 376 -16.72 26.75 27.50
C ASN A 376 -16.55 25.27 27.88
N SER A 377 -17.26 24.36 27.21
CA SER A 377 -17.21 22.92 27.49
C SER A 377 -15.89 22.31 27.01
N SER A 378 -14.94 22.09 27.92
CA SER A 378 -13.67 21.39 27.61
C SER A 378 -13.93 19.99 27.01
N ASP A 379 -14.93 19.29 27.55
CA ASP A 379 -15.44 17.99 27.10
C ASP A 379 -16.07 18.07 25.70
N GLY A 380 -16.85 19.11 25.41
CA GLY A 380 -17.39 19.37 24.07
C GLY A 380 -16.30 19.62 23.01
N PHE A 381 -15.26 20.39 23.36
CA PHE A 381 -14.10 20.60 22.51
C PHE A 381 -13.28 19.32 22.31
N HIS A 382 -13.09 18.53 23.37
CA HIS A 382 -12.42 17.22 23.28
C HIS A 382 -13.12 16.31 22.29
N GLU A 383 -14.41 16.06 22.49
CA GLU A 383 -15.21 15.15 21.66
C GLU A 383 -15.28 15.59 20.19
N ARG A 384 -15.49 16.89 19.91
CA ARG A 384 -15.46 17.38 18.53
C ARG A 384 -14.05 17.30 17.92
N GLY A 385 -13.01 17.52 18.72
CA GLY A 385 -11.62 17.29 18.35
C GLY A 385 -11.31 15.83 17.98
N LEU A 386 -11.83 14.86 18.75
CA LEU A 386 -11.72 13.43 18.44
C LEU A 386 -12.44 13.07 17.12
N VAL A 387 -13.62 13.64 16.89
CA VAL A 387 -14.38 13.45 15.64
C VAL A 387 -13.63 14.05 14.45
N TYR A 388 -13.12 15.28 14.56
CA TYR A 388 -12.28 15.89 13.52
C TYR A 388 -11.03 15.05 13.23
N TYR A 389 -10.33 14.57 14.25
CA TYR A 389 -9.16 13.68 14.07
C TYR A 389 -9.53 12.38 13.35
N LYS A 390 -10.61 11.71 13.80
CA LYS A 390 -11.10 10.45 13.21
C LYS A 390 -11.43 10.60 11.72
N PHE A 391 -11.99 11.73 11.31
CA PHE A 391 -12.34 12.03 9.93
C PHE A 391 -11.25 12.85 9.18
N LYS A 392 -10.04 12.95 9.74
CA LYS A 392 -8.83 13.54 9.13
C LYS A 392 -8.88 15.06 8.86
N HIS A 393 -9.73 15.78 9.58
CA HIS A 393 -9.76 17.25 9.64
C HIS A 393 -8.76 17.75 10.71
N TYR A 394 -7.48 17.43 10.52
CA TYR A 394 -6.43 17.63 11.54
C TYR A 394 -6.26 19.08 11.99
N ASP A 395 -6.43 20.08 11.10
CA ASP A 395 -6.37 21.50 11.51
C ASP A 395 -7.47 21.87 12.52
N ALA A 396 -8.69 21.37 12.29
CA ALA A 396 -9.82 21.58 13.18
C ALA A 396 -9.67 20.79 14.48
N ALA A 397 -9.11 19.57 14.42
CA ALA A 397 -8.75 18.79 15.58
C ALA A 397 -7.71 19.50 16.46
N VAL A 398 -6.62 20.02 15.88
CA VAL A 398 -5.62 20.81 16.63
C VAL A 398 -6.27 22.03 17.30
N LYS A 399 -7.13 22.76 16.59
CA LYS A 399 -7.82 23.94 17.15
C LYS A 399 -8.67 23.59 18.38
N ASP A 400 -9.55 22.61 18.26
CA ASP A 400 -10.46 22.23 19.35
C ASP A 400 -9.72 21.54 20.50
N LEU A 401 -8.78 20.63 20.22
CA LEU A 401 -8.00 19.97 21.26
C LEU A 401 -7.05 20.95 21.99
N SER A 402 -6.57 21.99 21.31
CA SER A 402 -5.84 23.11 21.96
C SER A 402 -6.75 23.94 22.87
N ALA A 403 -8.02 24.17 22.48
CA ALA A 403 -9.00 24.85 23.34
C ALA A 403 -9.35 24.00 24.57
N CYS A 404 -9.52 22.69 24.38
CA CYS A 404 -9.70 21.72 25.47
C CYS A 404 -8.55 21.79 26.49
N VAL A 405 -7.29 21.56 26.08
CA VAL A 405 -6.16 21.54 27.04
C VAL A 405 -5.83 22.91 27.64
N ALA A 406 -6.35 24.00 27.07
CA ALA A 406 -6.28 25.33 27.69
C ALA A 406 -7.30 25.50 28.83
N LEU A 407 -8.49 24.88 28.71
CA LEU A 407 -9.56 24.86 29.70
C LEU A 407 -9.31 23.82 30.80
N ASP A 408 -9.09 22.55 30.43
CA ASP A 408 -8.68 21.47 31.34
C ASP A 408 -7.25 21.00 31.05
N LYS A 409 -6.32 21.42 31.91
CA LYS A 409 -4.90 21.06 31.82
C LYS A 409 -4.59 19.65 32.34
N THR A 410 -5.60 18.89 32.77
CA THR A 410 -5.47 17.51 33.27
C THR A 410 -5.93 16.45 32.27
N ASP A 411 -6.52 16.84 31.15
CA ASP A 411 -6.97 15.89 30.12
C ASP A 411 -5.80 15.32 29.29
N LYS A 412 -5.24 14.22 29.80
CA LYS A 412 -4.21 13.43 29.14
C LYS A 412 -4.64 12.88 27.76
N SER A 413 -5.93 12.65 27.52
CA SER A 413 -6.43 12.14 26.24
C SER A 413 -6.42 13.26 25.20
N ALA A 414 -6.91 14.45 25.53
CA ALA A 414 -6.87 15.62 24.67
C ALA A 414 -5.42 15.99 24.28
N TYR A 415 -4.47 15.96 25.23
CA TYR A 415 -3.04 16.11 24.91
C TYR A 415 -2.52 15.03 23.95
N SER A 416 -2.92 13.77 24.12
CA SER A 416 -2.47 12.67 23.27
C SER A 416 -3.02 12.76 21.83
N TYR A 417 -4.30 13.12 21.67
CA TYR A 417 -4.89 13.34 20.34
C TYR A 417 -4.44 14.65 19.69
N LEU A 418 -4.11 15.69 20.48
CA LEU A 418 -3.44 16.90 19.98
C LEU A 418 -2.09 16.53 19.39
N GLY A 419 -1.32 15.66 20.05
CA GLY A 419 -0.05 15.14 19.54
C GLY A 419 -0.20 14.38 18.21
N LEU A 420 -1.18 13.47 18.11
CA LEU A 420 -1.49 12.76 16.85
C LEU A 420 -1.89 13.72 15.71
N SER A 421 -2.65 14.77 16.03
CA SER A 421 -3.11 15.76 15.05
C SER A 421 -1.96 16.64 14.56
N LEU A 422 -1.08 17.10 15.47
CA LEU A 422 0.14 17.84 15.14
C LEU A 422 1.13 17.01 14.32
N SER A 423 1.33 15.72 14.68
CA SER A 423 2.14 14.77 13.91
C SER A 423 1.62 14.61 12.47
N SER A 424 0.29 14.49 12.31
CA SER A 424 -0.35 14.43 11.00
C SER A 424 -0.10 15.71 10.18
N LEU A 425 -0.14 16.87 10.83
CA LEU A 425 0.22 18.18 10.25
C LEU A 425 1.73 18.44 10.20
N GLY A 426 2.58 17.45 10.47
CA GLY A 426 4.04 17.53 10.39
C GLY A 426 4.74 18.39 11.46
N ASP A 427 4.04 18.84 12.49
CA ASP A 427 4.67 19.40 13.70
C ASP A 427 5.04 18.26 14.65
N PHE A 428 6.13 17.57 14.31
CA PHE A 428 6.62 16.43 15.08
C PHE A 428 7.14 16.82 16.47
N LYS A 429 7.57 18.08 16.66
CA LYS A 429 8.05 18.58 17.96
C LYS A 429 6.88 18.91 18.88
N GLY A 430 5.87 19.60 18.38
CA GLY A 430 4.61 19.79 19.10
C GLY A 430 3.91 18.46 19.40
N ALA A 431 4.06 17.45 18.54
CA ALA A 431 3.59 16.10 18.81
C ALA A 431 4.34 15.45 20.01
N GLU A 432 5.68 15.40 19.96
CA GLU A 432 6.53 14.88 21.03
C GLU A 432 6.21 15.56 22.38
N GLU A 433 6.17 16.90 22.40
CA GLU A 433 5.85 17.67 23.61
C GLU A 433 4.48 17.38 24.21
N ASN A 434 3.44 17.16 23.38
CA ASN A 434 2.08 16.93 23.89
C ASN A 434 1.86 15.47 24.30
N HIS A 435 2.48 14.48 23.63
CA HIS A 435 2.50 13.11 24.14
C HIS A 435 3.24 13.00 25.49
N LEU A 436 4.37 13.70 25.65
CA LEU A 436 5.10 13.75 26.92
C LEU A 436 4.29 14.43 28.04
N LYS A 437 3.47 15.45 27.75
CA LYS A 437 2.52 16.02 28.72
C LYS A 437 1.47 15.00 29.17
N ALA A 438 0.88 14.24 28.22
CA ALA A 438 -0.08 13.18 28.56
C ALA A 438 0.54 12.10 29.46
N ILE A 439 1.78 11.69 29.20
CA ILE A 439 2.55 10.73 30.01
C ILE A 439 2.92 11.33 31.39
N HIS A 440 3.20 12.64 31.46
CA HIS A 440 3.50 13.31 32.74
C HIS A 440 2.27 13.42 33.65
N LEU A 441 1.07 13.59 33.08
CA LEU A 441 -0.21 13.60 33.81
C LEU A 441 -0.58 12.21 34.36
N ASP A 442 -0.28 11.14 33.62
CA ASP A 442 -0.40 9.76 34.10
C ASP A 442 0.59 8.84 33.37
N LYS A 443 1.65 8.41 34.05
CA LYS A 443 2.66 7.50 33.49
C LYS A 443 2.04 6.17 33.02
N ASN A 444 0.91 5.73 33.59
CA ASN A 444 0.28 4.46 33.24
C ASN A 444 -0.64 4.55 32.00
N PHE A 445 -0.77 5.72 31.36
CA PHE A 445 -1.61 5.91 30.18
C PHE A 445 -0.92 5.34 28.93
N LEU A 446 -1.08 4.03 28.73
CA LEU A 446 -0.43 3.24 27.68
C LEU A 446 -0.65 3.80 26.28
N GLU A 447 -1.81 4.39 26.00
CA GLU A 447 -2.17 4.99 24.71
C GLU A 447 -1.22 6.14 24.34
N ALA A 448 -0.84 7.01 25.29
CA ALA A 448 0.09 8.09 25.01
C ALA A 448 1.51 7.58 24.72
N TRP A 449 1.96 6.53 25.43
CA TRP A 449 3.21 5.85 25.10
C TRP A 449 3.16 5.17 23.73
N VAL A 450 2.06 4.53 23.35
CA VAL A 450 1.86 3.93 22.02
C VAL A 450 1.93 4.98 20.91
N HIS A 451 1.28 6.13 21.09
CA HIS A 451 1.33 7.21 20.11
C HIS A 451 2.74 7.82 20.00
N LEU A 452 3.45 7.99 21.13
CA LEU A 452 4.83 8.45 21.14
C LEU A 452 5.80 7.44 20.48
N THR A 453 5.62 6.14 20.73
CA THR A 453 6.34 5.07 20.02
C THR A 453 6.09 5.17 18.51
N GLN A 454 4.84 5.34 18.09
CA GLN A 454 4.49 5.43 16.66
C GLN A 454 5.14 6.66 16.01
N LEU A 455 5.11 7.83 16.67
CA LEU A 455 5.82 9.04 16.23
C LEU A 455 7.32 8.78 15.99
N TYR A 456 8.00 8.12 16.92
CA TYR A 456 9.42 7.80 16.75
C TYR A 456 9.68 6.74 15.66
N VAL A 457 8.79 5.76 15.49
CA VAL A 457 8.85 4.80 14.36
C VAL A 457 8.69 5.52 13.02
N ASP A 458 7.75 6.46 12.91
CA ASP A 458 7.47 7.22 11.69
C ASP A 458 8.57 8.24 11.36
N LEU A 459 9.21 8.81 12.39
CA LEU A 459 10.43 9.61 12.29
C LEU A 459 11.71 8.79 12.03
N ALA A 460 11.64 7.47 12.20
CA ALA A 460 12.75 6.51 12.17
C ALA A 460 13.80 6.63 13.32
N ASP A 461 13.44 7.22 14.45
CA ASP A 461 14.22 7.13 15.69
C ASP A 461 13.99 5.78 16.38
N SER A 462 14.78 4.78 15.98
CA SER A 462 14.70 3.43 16.57
C SER A 462 15.08 3.38 18.05
N THR A 463 15.81 4.37 18.57
CA THR A 463 16.33 4.35 19.94
C THR A 463 15.23 4.76 20.90
N LYS A 464 14.66 5.97 20.72
CA LYS A 464 13.54 6.44 21.53
C LYS A 464 12.30 5.54 21.39
N ALA A 465 12.08 4.96 20.21
CA ALA A 465 11.00 3.98 20.00
C ALA A 465 11.17 2.74 20.88
N LEU A 466 12.39 2.17 20.99
CA LEU A 466 12.67 1.04 21.86
C LEU A 466 12.54 1.39 23.35
N GLU A 467 12.97 2.58 23.75
CA GLU A 467 12.83 3.10 25.12
C GLU A 467 11.36 3.22 25.53
N CYS A 468 10.52 3.80 24.67
CA CYS A 468 9.07 3.89 24.92
C CYS A 468 8.40 2.50 24.99
N ILE A 469 8.81 1.56 24.14
CA ILE A 469 8.29 0.18 24.19
C ILE A 469 8.71 -0.54 25.48
N GLN A 470 9.92 -0.27 25.98
CA GLN A 470 10.39 -0.82 27.26
C GLN A 470 9.53 -0.30 28.42
N GLU A 471 9.27 1.00 28.48
CA GLU A 471 8.36 1.62 29.47
C GLU A 471 6.93 1.01 29.42
N ILE A 472 6.37 0.81 28.22
CA ILE A 472 5.07 0.13 28.07
C ILE A 472 5.09 -1.29 28.65
N LEU A 473 6.17 -2.05 28.44
CA LEU A 473 6.32 -3.43 28.94
C LEU A 473 6.61 -3.50 30.45
N GLU A 474 7.16 -2.44 31.05
CA GLU A 474 7.33 -2.32 32.50
C GLU A 474 6.01 -1.96 33.19
N ILE A 475 5.17 -1.12 32.58
CA ILE A 475 3.80 -0.83 33.06
C ILE A 475 2.88 -2.06 32.87
N ASN A 476 2.95 -2.71 31.70
CA ASN A 476 2.12 -3.87 31.38
C ASN A 476 2.84 -4.86 30.44
N SER A 477 3.50 -5.85 31.04
CA SER A 477 4.17 -6.94 30.32
C SER A 477 3.23 -7.88 29.56
N GLY A 478 1.91 -7.77 29.75
CA GLY A 478 0.89 -8.48 28.97
C GLY A 478 0.35 -7.70 27.77
N PHE A 479 0.90 -6.53 27.44
CA PHE A 479 0.34 -5.64 26.42
C PHE A 479 0.76 -6.05 24.99
N ALA A 480 -0.09 -6.84 24.30
CA ALA A 480 0.19 -7.41 22.98
C ALA A 480 0.66 -6.39 21.92
N LYS A 481 0.18 -5.14 21.98
CA LYS A 481 0.55 -4.06 21.04
C LYS A 481 2.00 -3.60 21.20
N ALA A 482 2.60 -3.68 22.39
CA ALA A 482 4.02 -3.37 22.59
C ALA A 482 4.92 -4.35 21.84
N TYR A 483 4.63 -5.65 21.95
CA TYR A 483 5.31 -6.71 21.22
C TYR A 483 5.12 -6.56 19.69
N TYR A 484 3.92 -6.18 19.24
CA TYR A 484 3.68 -5.83 17.84
C TYR A 484 4.56 -4.65 17.38
N LEU A 485 4.58 -3.53 18.10
CA LEU A 485 5.37 -2.34 17.75
C LEU A 485 6.88 -2.65 17.72
N ARG A 486 7.38 -3.47 18.68
CA ARG A 486 8.77 -3.93 18.66
C ARG A 486 9.07 -4.87 17.49
N GLY A 487 8.10 -5.71 17.12
CA GLY A 487 8.15 -6.54 15.93
C GLY A 487 8.18 -5.75 14.63
N LEU A 488 7.37 -4.69 14.53
CA LEU A 488 7.32 -3.74 13.42
C LEU A 488 8.66 -3.01 13.25
N LEU A 489 9.22 -2.50 14.34
CA LEU A 489 10.51 -1.83 14.34
C LEU A 489 11.65 -2.79 13.93
N PHE A 490 11.70 -4.01 14.48
CA PHE A 490 12.71 -5.00 14.07
C PHE A 490 12.53 -5.51 12.63
N HIS A 491 11.30 -5.57 12.09
CA HIS A 491 11.06 -5.84 10.67
C HIS A 491 11.66 -4.71 9.81
N GLY A 492 11.35 -3.46 10.14
CA GLY A 492 11.87 -2.29 9.43
C GLY A 492 13.40 -2.18 9.45
N LEU A 493 14.05 -2.55 10.56
CA LEU A 493 15.51 -2.62 10.71
C LEU A 493 16.16 -3.80 9.94
N GLY A 494 15.36 -4.73 9.40
CA GLY A 494 15.84 -5.97 8.75
C GLY A 494 16.25 -7.09 9.71
N ASP A 495 16.08 -6.90 11.03
CA ASP A 495 16.37 -7.84 12.11
C ASP A 495 15.23 -8.88 12.27
N HIS A 496 14.79 -9.49 11.15
CA HIS A 496 13.57 -10.30 11.06
C HIS A 496 13.46 -11.46 12.08
N ARG A 497 14.57 -11.96 12.66
CA ARG A 497 14.51 -12.98 13.72
C ARG A 497 13.96 -12.43 15.03
N LYS A 498 14.38 -11.22 15.42
CA LYS A 498 13.82 -10.50 16.58
C LYS A 498 12.37 -10.07 16.32
N ALA A 499 12.05 -9.75 15.06
CA ALA A 499 10.66 -9.50 14.66
C ALA A 499 9.79 -10.75 14.86
N ILE A 500 10.20 -11.92 14.35
CA ILE A 500 9.50 -13.20 14.53
C ILE A 500 9.22 -13.52 16.00
N GLU A 501 10.21 -13.34 16.87
CA GLU A 501 10.10 -13.55 18.30
C GLU A 501 9.01 -12.66 18.91
N ASN A 502 9.13 -11.34 18.72
CA ASN A 502 8.20 -10.38 19.29
C ASN A 502 6.77 -10.52 18.72
N LEU A 503 6.63 -10.76 17.41
CA LEU A 503 5.32 -10.98 16.80
C LEU A 503 4.69 -12.31 17.25
N SER A 504 5.50 -13.31 17.62
CA SER A 504 4.98 -14.52 18.27
C SER A 504 4.49 -14.24 19.69
N MET A 505 5.24 -13.48 20.50
CA MET A 505 4.76 -13.06 21.84
C MET A 505 3.47 -12.23 21.76
N SER A 506 3.34 -11.37 20.73
CA SER A 506 2.11 -10.65 20.44
C SER A 506 0.93 -11.59 20.16
N LEU A 507 1.15 -12.63 19.34
CA LEU A 507 0.13 -13.62 18.96
C LEU A 507 -0.17 -14.65 20.05
N ASP A 508 0.75 -14.93 20.96
CA ASP A 508 0.50 -15.80 22.12
C ASP A 508 -0.52 -15.15 23.07
N ILE A 509 -0.54 -13.81 23.14
CA ILE A 509 -1.52 -12.99 23.86
C ILE A 509 -2.79 -12.79 23.00
N GLU A 510 -2.66 -12.30 21.77
CA GLU A 510 -3.76 -11.96 20.86
C GLU A 510 -3.70 -12.76 19.54
N LYS A 511 -4.17 -14.01 19.58
CA LYS A 511 -4.06 -14.99 18.46
C LYS A 511 -4.68 -14.56 17.14
N SER A 512 -5.65 -13.64 17.17
CA SER A 512 -6.37 -13.12 16.00
C SER A 512 -5.77 -11.83 15.43
N ASN A 513 -4.64 -11.35 15.94
CA ASN A 513 -4.02 -10.11 15.49
C ASN A 513 -3.47 -10.25 14.05
N ILE A 514 -4.23 -9.74 13.08
CA ILE A 514 -3.94 -9.87 11.64
C ILE A 514 -2.63 -9.17 11.23
N ASP A 515 -2.30 -8.04 11.86
CA ASP A 515 -1.06 -7.31 11.59
C ASP A 515 0.15 -8.14 12.02
N SER A 516 0.10 -8.72 13.23
CA SER A 516 1.15 -9.61 13.74
C SER A 516 1.29 -10.89 12.92
N LEU A 517 0.18 -11.50 12.46
CA LEU A 517 0.22 -12.65 11.54
C LEU A 517 0.90 -12.28 10.22
N TYR A 518 0.45 -11.20 9.57
CA TYR A 518 0.97 -10.81 8.25
C TYR A 518 2.46 -10.45 8.31
N LEU A 519 2.86 -9.70 9.33
CA LEU A 519 4.24 -9.28 9.49
C LEU A 519 5.15 -10.45 9.89
N ARG A 520 4.66 -11.41 10.69
CA ARG A 520 5.43 -12.62 11.03
C ARG A 520 5.59 -13.52 9.81
N ALA A 521 4.55 -13.69 9.00
CA ALA A 521 4.62 -14.40 7.73
C ALA A 521 5.66 -13.77 6.78
N SER A 522 5.66 -12.44 6.66
CA SER A 522 6.67 -11.68 5.90
C SER A 522 8.10 -11.92 6.42
N CYS A 523 8.29 -11.94 7.73
CA CYS A 523 9.59 -12.26 8.32
C CYS A 523 10.01 -13.72 8.06
N TYR A 524 9.08 -14.69 8.18
CA TYR A 524 9.36 -16.10 7.89
C TYR A 524 9.72 -16.32 6.42
N HIS A 525 9.06 -15.62 5.50
CA HIS A 525 9.42 -15.58 4.08
C HIS A 525 10.86 -15.05 3.91
N ALA A 526 11.17 -13.88 4.48
CA ALA A 526 12.49 -13.25 4.36
C ALA A 526 13.65 -14.10 4.94
N VAL A 527 13.45 -14.84 6.04
CA VAL A 527 14.48 -15.75 6.59
C VAL A 527 14.51 -17.15 5.95
N GLY A 528 13.59 -17.44 5.02
CA GLY A 528 13.50 -18.71 4.31
C GLY A 528 12.88 -19.87 5.11
N GLU A 529 12.02 -19.56 6.09
CA GLU A 529 11.20 -20.51 6.85
C GLU A 529 9.80 -20.67 6.22
N TYR A 530 9.76 -20.80 4.88
CA TYR A 530 8.55 -20.69 4.03
C TYR A 530 7.33 -21.49 4.50
N GLY A 531 7.51 -22.69 5.09
CA GLY A 531 6.39 -23.46 5.63
C GLY A 531 5.58 -22.68 6.68
N LYS A 532 6.26 -22.00 7.60
CA LYS A 532 5.59 -21.15 8.61
C LYS A 532 5.00 -19.88 8.00
N ALA A 533 5.65 -19.33 6.98
CA ALA A 533 5.08 -18.21 6.22
C ALA A 533 3.75 -18.62 5.57
N THR A 534 3.70 -19.80 4.93
CA THR A 534 2.46 -20.33 4.33
C THR A 534 1.40 -20.67 5.39
N GLU A 535 1.79 -21.13 6.58
CA GLU A 535 0.87 -21.37 7.71
C GLU A 535 0.23 -20.06 8.23
N ASP A 536 1.01 -19.00 8.43
CA ASP A 536 0.50 -17.69 8.85
C ASP A 536 -0.36 -17.03 7.74
N TYR A 537 0.07 -17.08 6.47
CA TYR A 537 -0.72 -16.54 5.35
C TYR A 537 -2.04 -17.31 5.14
N ASP A 538 -2.03 -18.64 5.21
CA ASP A 538 -3.25 -19.45 5.12
C ASP A 538 -4.21 -19.20 6.29
N THR A 539 -3.68 -18.81 7.47
CA THR A 539 -4.48 -18.41 8.62
C THR A 539 -5.21 -17.11 8.33
N ILE A 540 -4.53 -16.08 7.81
CA ILE A 540 -5.14 -14.79 7.42
C ILE A 540 -6.24 -14.99 6.37
N LEU A 541 -5.99 -15.85 5.36
CA LEU A 541 -6.93 -16.21 4.31
C LEU A 541 -8.14 -17.05 4.79
N GLY A 542 -8.14 -17.48 6.06
CA GLY A 542 -9.24 -18.21 6.70
C GLY A 542 -10.02 -17.40 7.76
N LEU A 543 -9.72 -16.11 7.94
CA LEU A 543 -10.45 -15.24 8.88
C LEU A 543 -11.73 -14.66 8.22
N ASP A 544 -12.84 -14.68 8.96
CA ASP A 544 -14.01 -13.86 8.63
C ASP A 544 -13.71 -12.38 8.96
N LEU A 545 -13.94 -11.46 8.02
CA LEU A 545 -13.47 -10.08 8.12
C LEU A 545 -14.59 -9.03 8.11
N GLU A 546 -14.56 -8.17 9.11
CA GLU A 546 -15.56 -7.13 9.35
C GLU A 546 -15.20 -5.76 8.73
N THR A 547 -13.95 -5.55 8.30
CA THR A 547 -13.46 -4.24 7.85
C THR A 547 -12.58 -4.30 6.59
N MET A 548 -12.63 -3.23 5.79
CA MET A 548 -11.85 -3.09 4.55
C MET A 548 -10.33 -3.15 4.76
N GLU A 549 -9.84 -2.66 5.90
CA GLU A 549 -8.42 -2.68 6.25
C GLU A 549 -7.92 -4.12 6.42
N LYS A 550 -8.67 -4.96 7.15
CA LYS A 550 -8.38 -6.39 7.27
C LYS A 550 -8.43 -7.09 5.89
N PHE A 551 -9.36 -6.71 5.02
CA PHE A 551 -9.52 -7.28 3.67
C PHE A 551 -8.32 -7.00 2.76
N ILE A 552 -7.67 -5.83 2.89
CA ILE A 552 -6.40 -5.53 2.21
C ILE A 552 -5.31 -6.52 2.66
N PHE A 553 -5.25 -6.88 3.95
CA PHE A 553 -4.29 -7.90 4.42
C PHE A 553 -4.55 -9.30 3.87
N GLN A 554 -5.80 -9.70 3.62
CA GLN A 554 -6.08 -10.95 2.88
C GLN A 554 -5.59 -10.90 1.44
N CYS A 555 -5.81 -9.79 0.73
CA CYS A 555 -5.31 -9.59 -0.62
C CYS A 555 -3.77 -9.65 -0.64
N LEU A 556 -3.09 -8.98 0.28
CA LEU A 556 -1.63 -9.01 0.40
C LEU A 556 -1.11 -10.41 0.80
N ALA A 557 -1.72 -11.07 1.77
CA ALA A 557 -1.36 -12.41 2.21
C ALA A 557 -1.43 -13.42 1.05
N PHE A 558 -2.43 -13.30 0.15
CA PHE A 558 -2.52 -14.12 -1.05
C PHE A 558 -1.27 -14.02 -1.93
N TYR A 559 -0.93 -12.81 -2.40
CA TYR A 559 0.19 -12.64 -3.34
C TYR A 559 1.52 -13.01 -2.68
N GLN A 560 1.68 -12.71 -1.39
CA GLN A 560 2.88 -13.06 -0.63
C GLN A 560 3.06 -14.57 -0.42
N ASN A 561 1.98 -15.33 -0.26
CA ASN A 561 2.01 -16.78 -0.15
C ASN A 561 2.51 -17.43 -1.46
N GLU A 562 2.03 -16.95 -2.62
CA GLU A 562 2.49 -17.45 -3.93
C GLU A 562 3.97 -17.11 -4.17
N ILE A 563 4.43 -15.88 -3.87
CA ILE A 563 5.85 -15.52 -4.01
C ILE A 563 6.74 -16.31 -3.01
N ALA A 564 6.22 -16.65 -1.83
CA ALA A 564 6.89 -17.54 -0.88
C ALA A 564 7.04 -18.97 -1.45
N LEU A 565 5.99 -19.52 -2.06
CA LEU A 565 6.03 -20.82 -2.72
C LEU A 565 6.97 -20.84 -3.93
N TYR A 566 6.93 -19.81 -4.79
CA TYR A 566 7.87 -19.63 -5.89
C TYR A 566 9.33 -19.61 -5.39
N THR A 567 9.65 -18.76 -4.40
CA THR A 567 11.01 -18.62 -3.87
C THR A 567 11.47 -19.92 -3.19
N ALA A 568 10.57 -20.61 -2.49
CA ALA A 568 10.82 -21.93 -1.93
C ALA A 568 11.15 -22.99 -2.99
N SER A 569 10.53 -22.92 -4.18
CA SER A 569 10.82 -23.82 -5.30
C SER A 569 12.22 -23.57 -5.90
N LYS A 570 12.60 -22.29 -6.06
CA LYS A 570 13.87 -21.85 -6.65
C LYS A 570 15.08 -21.98 -5.71
N LEU A 571 14.90 -22.26 -4.41
CA LEU A 571 15.95 -22.39 -3.38
C LEU A 571 17.22 -23.15 -3.79
N ARG A 572 17.08 -24.18 -4.63
CA ARG A 572 18.15 -25.09 -5.05
C ARG A 572 18.78 -24.71 -6.40
N SER A 573 18.15 -23.81 -7.15
CA SER A 573 18.65 -23.27 -8.41
C SER A 573 19.80 -22.30 -8.16
N GLU A 574 20.64 -22.12 -9.18
CA GLU A 574 21.63 -21.03 -9.19
C GLU A 574 20.91 -19.68 -9.25
N PHE A 575 21.46 -18.64 -8.60
CA PHE A 575 20.77 -17.35 -8.47
C PHE A 575 20.52 -16.61 -9.79
N CYS A 576 21.33 -16.88 -10.83
CA CYS A 576 21.05 -16.35 -12.17
C CYS A 576 19.64 -16.71 -12.67
N TRP A 577 19.15 -17.92 -12.37
CA TRP A 577 17.83 -18.46 -12.74
C TRP A 577 16.67 -18.09 -11.79
N PHE A 578 16.89 -17.16 -10.86
CA PHE A 578 15.83 -16.52 -10.07
C PHE A 578 15.35 -15.27 -10.81
N ASP A 579 14.14 -15.28 -11.34
CA ASP A 579 13.61 -14.22 -12.20
C ASP A 579 12.10 -14.04 -11.99
N ILE A 580 11.71 -13.14 -11.09
CA ILE A 580 10.29 -12.85 -10.85
C ILE A 580 9.64 -12.22 -12.09
N ASP A 581 10.38 -11.43 -12.87
CA ASP A 581 9.85 -10.74 -14.03
C ASP A 581 9.60 -11.67 -15.22
N GLY A 582 10.39 -12.74 -15.36
CA GLY A 582 10.25 -13.80 -16.36
C GLY A 582 9.37 -14.99 -15.93
N ASP A 583 9.50 -15.49 -14.69
CA ASP A 583 8.79 -16.68 -14.23
C ASP A 583 7.35 -16.41 -13.75
N ILE A 584 7.05 -15.20 -13.24
CA ILE A 584 5.72 -14.88 -12.70
C ILE A 584 4.89 -14.14 -13.74
N ASP A 585 3.63 -14.59 -13.86
CA ASP A 585 2.65 -14.09 -14.81
C ASP A 585 2.43 -12.55 -14.76
N PRO A 586 2.33 -11.87 -15.91
CA PRO A 586 2.12 -10.42 -15.98
C PRO A 586 0.86 -9.90 -15.27
N LEU A 587 -0.27 -10.60 -15.38
CA LEU A 587 -1.54 -10.23 -14.74
C LEU A 587 -1.47 -10.39 -13.22
N PHE A 588 -0.82 -11.46 -12.73
CA PHE A 588 -0.54 -11.65 -11.30
C PHE A 588 0.31 -10.51 -10.75
N LYS A 589 1.45 -10.19 -11.40
CA LYS A 589 2.34 -9.10 -10.96
C LYS A 589 1.60 -7.77 -10.91
N GLU A 590 0.76 -7.51 -11.91
CA GLU A 590 -0.01 -6.27 -12.01
C GLU A 590 -1.05 -6.14 -10.87
N TYR A 591 -1.83 -7.19 -10.62
CA TYR A 591 -2.80 -7.22 -9.53
C TYR A 591 -2.13 -7.12 -8.15
N TRP A 592 -0.97 -7.76 -7.97
CA TRP A 592 -0.14 -7.66 -6.76
C TRP A 592 0.36 -6.22 -6.55
N CYS A 593 0.88 -5.57 -7.60
CA CYS A 593 1.34 -4.18 -7.54
C CYS A 593 0.21 -3.20 -7.16
N LYS A 594 -1.00 -3.41 -7.72
CA LYS A 594 -2.20 -2.63 -7.37
C LYS A 594 -2.82 -2.96 -6.02
N ARG A 595 -2.51 -4.13 -5.43
CA ARG A 595 -3.21 -4.72 -4.27
C ARG A 595 -4.69 -5.04 -4.54
N LEU A 596 -5.04 -5.42 -5.77
CA LEU A 596 -6.42 -5.83 -6.13
C LEU A 596 -6.82 -7.15 -5.46
N HIS A 597 -8.13 -7.42 -5.40
CA HIS A 597 -8.65 -8.68 -4.89
C HIS A 597 -8.31 -9.86 -5.84
N PRO A 598 -7.75 -10.97 -5.34
CA PRO A 598 -7.14 -12.00 -6.20
C PRO A 598 -8.10 -12.89 -6.98
N LYS A 599 -9.44 -12.82 -6.78
CA LYS A 599 -10.42 -13.70 -7.45
C LYS A 599 -10.16 -13.86 -8.95
N ASN A 600 -10.05 -12.73 -9.67
CA ASN A 600 -9.88 -12.70 -11.13
C ASN A 600 -8.53 -13.27 -11.61
N VAL A 601 -7.56 -13.41 -10.71
CA VAL A 601 -6.22 -13.97 -10.95
C VAL A 601 -6.19 -15.45 -10.60
N CYS A 602 -6.84 -15.87 -9.49
CA CYS A 602 -6.99 -17.26 -9.07
C CYS A 602 -7.52 -18.17 -10.20
N GLU A 603 -8.44 -17.65 -11.00
CA GLU A 603 -9.14 -18.35 -12.08
C GLU A 603 -8.36 -18.35 -13.41
N LYS A 604 -7.29 -17.54 -13.53
CA LYS A 604 -6.58 -17.27 -14.80
C LYS A 604 -5.09 -17.60 -14.79
N VAL A 605 -4.44 -17.60 -13.62
CA VAL A 605 -2.98 -17.73 -13.48
C VAL A 605 -2.61 -19.02 -12.78
N PHE A 606 -1.56 -19.69 -13.28
CA PHE A 606 -1.00 -20.88 -12.67
C PHE A 606 -0.57 -20.63 -11.22
N ARG A 607 -1.13 -21.43 -10.30
CA ARG A 607 -0.89 -21.34 -8.86
C ARG A 607 0.36 -22.09 -8.46
N GLN A 608 1.16 -21.50 -7.57
CA GLN A 608 2.41 -22.12 -7.15
C GLN A 608 2.13 -23.40 -6.34
N PRO A 609 2.81 -24.53 -6.63
CA PRO A 609 2.46 -25.81 -6.02
C PRO A 609 2.77 -25.83 -4.52
N ALA A 610 1.81 -26.30 -3.72
CA ALA A 610 1.92 -26.38 -2.27
C ALA A 610 3.13 -27.23 -1.81
N ILE A 611 3.65 -26.93 -0.61
CA ILE A 611 4.84 -27.57 -0.04
C ILE A 611 4.60 -29.06 0.28
N ARG A 612 4.84 -29.94 -0.70
CA ARG A 612 4.71 -31.40 -0.57
C ARG A 612 5.85 -32.06 0.25
N ASP A 613 7.04 -31.45 0.33
CA ASP A 613 8.20 -31.99 1.05
C ASP A 613 8.96 -30.90 1.84
N THR A 614 8.85 -30.94 3.17
CA THR A 614 9.48 -29.97 4.10
C THR A 614 11.01 -30.09 4.19
N LYS A 615 11.63 -31.08 3.54
CA LYS A 615 13.10 -31.19 3.34
C LYS A 615 13.56 -30.54 2.03
N ARG A 616 12.65 -30.22 1.10
CA ARG A 616 12.96 -29.50 -0.14
C ARG A 616 12.95 -27.98 0.04
N THR A 617 12.05 -27.48 0.87
CA THR A 617 11.78 -26.04 1.08
C THR A 617 12.53 -25.42 2.27
N LYS A 618 13.46 -26.14 2.91
CA LYS A 618 14.37 -25.59 3.93
C LYS A 618 15.75 -25.32 3.34
N ILE A 619 16.31 -24.15 3.66
CA ILE A 619 17.71 -23.78 3.41
C ILE A 619 18.64 -24.90 3.94
N ARG A 620 19.66 -25.30 3.16
CA ARG A 620 20.57 -26.38 3.58
C ARG A 620 21.49 -25.91 4.70
N LYS A 621 21.92 -26.84 5.56
CA LYS A 621 22.97 -26.54 6.57
C LYS A 621 24.26 -25.99 5.94
N GLN A 622 24.58 -26.38 4.70
CA GLN A 622 25.71 -25.88 3.91
C GLN A 622 25.52 -24.44 3.41
N ASP A 623 24.29 -24.06 3.05
CA ASP A 623 23.95 -22.70 2.63
C ASP A 623 24.17 -21.73 3.81
N SER A 624 23.70 -22.12 5.01
CA SER A 624 23.87 -21.38 6.27
C SER A 624 25.26 -21.48 6.90
N ALA A 625 26.14 -22.34 6.39
CA ALA A 625 27.48 -22.56 6.94
C ALA A 625 28.38 -21.34 6.73
N VAL A 626 29.05 -20.91 7.80
CA VAL A 626 29.99 -19.78 7.80
C VAL A 626 31.33 -20.25 7.24
N THR A 627 31.84 -19.56 6.23
CA THR A 627 33.18 -19.78 5.67
C THR A 627 33.93 -18.45 5.64
N LYS A 628 35.26 -18.48 5.71
CA LYS A 628 36.08 -17.25 5.68
C LYS A 628 35.76 -16.35 4.46
N GLN A 629 35.45 -16.96 3.31
CA GLN A 629 35.00 -16.24 2.11
C GLN A 629 33.62 -15.61 2.29
N LYS A 630 32.60 -16.36 2.77
CA LYS A 630 31.27 -15.80 3.03
C LYS A 630 31.33 -14.64 4.02
N THR A 631 32.06 -14.79 5.14
CA THR A 631 32.22 -13.72 6.13
C THR A 631 32.92 -12.50 5.54
N ALA A 632 34.00 -12.67 4.78
CA ALA A 632 34.70 -11.57 4.13
C ALA A 632 33.80 -10.83 3.12
N LEU A 633 33.01 -11.57 2.33
CA LEU A 633 32.07 -10.98 1.37
C LEU A 633 30.90 -10.27 2.07
N GLN A 634 30.35 -10.84 3.15
CA GLN A 634 29.29 -10.20 3.94
C GLN A 634 29.79 -8.91 4.61
N ASN A 635 30.99 -8.92 5.21
CA ASN A 635 31.59 -7.71 5.78
C ASN A 635 31.84 -6.62 4.73
N ALA A 636 32.30 -7.00 3.54
CA ALA A 636 32.48 -6.08 2.41
C ALA A 636 31.13 -5.52 1.91
N ALA A 637 30.11 -6.36 1.80
CA ALA A 637 28.77 -5.95 1.41
C ALA A 637 28.14 -4.99 2.43
N ASP A 638 28.20 -5.30 3.73
CA ASP A 638 27.67 -4.43 4.79
C ASP A 638 28.37 -3.05 4.76
N SER A 639 29.68 -3.02 4.49
CA SER A 639 30.50 -1.79 4.39
C SER A 639 30.28 -0.99 3.10
N VAL A 640 29.89 -1.63 1.99
CA VAL A 640 29.56 -0.93 0.72
C VAL A 640 28.11 -0.44 0.73
N GLY A 641 27.18 -1.28 1.17
CA GLY A 641 25.75 -1.05 1.01
C GLY A 641 25.09 -0.24 2.12
N CYS A 642 25.75 0.00 3.26
CA CYS A 642 25.28 1.02 4.22
C CYS A 642 25.28 2.43 3.61
N LYS A 643 26.12 2.68 2.59
CA LYS A 643 26.29 3.98 1.90
C LYS A 643 25.07 4.42 1.09
N ILE A 644 24.06 3.56 0.92
CA ILE A 644 22.76 3.94 0.31
C ILE A 644 21.85 4.71 1.27
N GLN A 645 22.21 4.76 2.56
CA GLN A 645 21.33 5.26 3.61
C GLN A 645 21.10 6.77 3.50
N TYR A 646 19.86 7.18 3.30
CA TYR A 646 19.45 8.58 3.47
C TYR A 646 19.46 8.96 4.95
N GLN A 647 20.09 10.08 5.26
CA GLN A 647 20.06 10.73 6.57
C GLN A 647 18.89 11.73 6.58
N CYS A 648 17.68 11.20 6.67
CA CYS A 648 16.41 11.94 6.57
C CYS A 648 15.34 11.32 7.48
N PRO A 649 14.41 12.11 8.07
CA PRO A 649 13.29 11.59 8.84
C PRO A 649 12.48 10.51 8.09
N GLY A 650 12.13 9.45 8.81
CA GLY A 650 11.35 8.32 8.30
C GLY A 650 12.12 7.30 7.45
N PHE A 651 13.41 7.51 7.16
CA PHE A 651 14.26 6.54 6.46
C PHE A 651 15.02 5.63 7.44
N LEU A 652 14.29 4.68 8.02
CA LEU A 652 14.82 3.71 8.98
C LEU A 652 15.95 2.84 8.38
N PRO A 653 17.11 2.66 9.06
CA PRO A 653 18.24 1.92 8.52
C PRO A 653 18.01 0.39 8.54
N ASN A 654 17.79 -0.18 7.36
CA ASN A 654 17.54 -1.61 7.19
C ASN A 654 18.83 -2.38 6.82
N ARG A 655 19.34 -3.19 7.76
CA ARG A 655 20.58 -3.97 7.62
C ARG A 655 20.55 -4.97 6.47
N ARG A 656 19.37 -5.54 6.18
CA ARG A 656 19.18 -6.52 5.11
C ARG A 656 19.23 -5.87 3.74
N GLN A 657 18.65 -4.67 3.60
CA GLN A 657 18.74 -3.84 2.41
C GLN A 657 20.16 -3.29 2.20
N HIS A 658 20.86 -2.91 3.27
CA HIS A 658 22.29 -2.56 3.19
C HIS A 658 23.11 -3.75 2.67
N ARG A 659 22.97 -4.94 3.24
CA ARG A 659 23.70 -6.13 2.75
C ARG A 659 23.37 -6.48 1.30
N MET A 660 22.08 -6.40 0.93
CA MET A 660 21.62 -6.58 -0.46
C MET A 660 22.31 -5.61 -1.41
N ALA A 661 22.32 -4.31 -1.07
CA ALA A 661 22.92 -3.26 -1.89
C ALA A 661 24.43 -3.46 -2.08
N GLY A 662 25.12 -3.89 -1.03
CA GLY A 662 26.54 -4.21 -1.10
C GLY A 662 26.85 -5.41 -1.97
N LEU A 663 26.10 -6.51 -1.82
CA LEU A 663 26.24 -7.70 -2.67
C LEU A 663 25.97 -7.37 -4.14
N ALA A 664 24.92 -6.60 -4.41
CA ALA A 664 24.57 -6.13 -5.75
C ALA A 664 25.66 -5.24 -6.36
N ALA A 665 26.15 -4.24 -5.63
CA ALA A 665 27.20 -3.32 -6.10
C ALA A 665 28.53 -4.07 -6.36
N ILE A 666 28.90 -5.02 -5.50
CA ILE A 666 30.09 -5.87 -5.70
C ILE A 666 29.90 -6.78 -6.93
N GLU A 667 28.74 -7.39 -7.13
CA GLU A 667 28.47 -8.24 -8.30
C GLU A 667 28.49 -7.43 -9.61
N ILE A 668 27.88 -6.23 -9.62
CA ILE A 668 27.94 -5.27 -10.72
C ILE A 668 29.41 -4.92 -11.02
N ALA A 669 30.20 -4.56 -10.01
CA ALA A 669 31.61 -4.24 -10.19
C ALA A 669 32.40 -5.42 -10.78
N GLN A 670 32.16 -6.63 -10.29
CA GLN A 670 32.79 -7.85 -10.78
C GLN A 670 32.36 -8.22 -12.21
N LYS A 671 31.11 -8.02 -12.60
CA LYS A 671 30.60 -8.31 -13.96
C LYS A 671 30.99 -7.23 -14.96
N VAL A 672 30.70 -5.96 -14.69
CA VAL A 672 31.03 -4.83 -15.58
C VAL A 672 32.53 -4.73 -15.80
N SER A 673 33.37 -4.94 -14.77
CA SER A 673 34.82 -4.99 -14.94
C SER A 673 35.28 -6.15 -15.84
N LYS A 674 34.60 -7.31 -15.85
CA LYS A 674 34.92 -8.41 -16.78
C LYS A 674 34.61 -7.98 -18.23
N VAL A 675 33.48 -7.31 -18.48
CA VAL A 675 33.05 -6.81 -19.81
C VAL A 675 33.99 -5.73 -20.35
N TRP A 676 34.31 -4.70 -19.55
CA TRP A 676 35.16 -3.59 -20.00
C TRP A 676 36.58 -4.01 -20.41
N ARG A 677 37.12 -5.14 -19.92
CA ARG A 677 38.44 -5.63 -20.41
C ARG A 677 38.37 -6.12 -21.84
N SER A 678 37.26 -6.77 -22.25
CA SER A 678 37.06 -7.19 -23.64
C SER A 678 36.99 -5.98 -24.56
N LEU A 679 36.10 -5.03 -24.23
CA LEU A 679 35.90 -3.81 -25.00
C LEU A 679 37.19 -2.98 -25.13
N HIS A 680 38.01 -2.89 -24.08
CA HIS A 680 39.30 -2.21 -24.14
C HIS A 680 40.36 -2.95 -24.97
N LEU A 681 40.37 -4.29 -24.95
CA LEU A 681 41.21 -5.08 -25.86
C LEU A 681 40.78 -4.88 -27.31
N GLU A 682 39.49 -4.96 -27.61
CA GLU A 682 38.90 -4.72 -28.93
C GLU A 682 39.25 -3.31 -29.45
N TRP A 683 39.12 -2.28 -28.62
CA TRP A 683 39.53 -0.89 -28.94
C TRP A 683 41.02 -0.80 -29.27
N LYS A 684 41.89 -1.46 -28.48
CA LYS A 684 43.34 -1.54 -28.77
C LYS A 684 43.65 -2.29 -30.07
N HIS A 685 42.87 -3.31 -30.44
CA HIS A 685 43.02 -4.00 -31.72
C HIS A 685 42.55 -3.14 -32.91
N ALA A 686 41.41 -2.45 -32.78
CA ALA A 686 40.90 -1.53 -33.81
C ALA A 686 41.91 -0.40 -34.11
N ASN A 687 42.40 0.29 -33.09
CA ASN A 687 43.36 1.39 -33.25
C ASN A 687 44.72 0.93 -33.81
N LYS A 688 45.17 -0.30 -33.49
CA LYS A 688 46.35 -0.89 -34.12
C LYS A 688 46.15 -1.14 -35.62
N ASN A 689 44.99 -1.63 -36.04
CA ASN A 689 44.72 -1.91 -37.46
C ASN A 689 44.61 -0.62 -38.29
N THR A 690 44.07 0.46 -37.73
CA THR A 690 44.06 1.79 -38.40
C THR A 690 45.43 2.45 -38.56
N SER A 691 46.51 1.85 -38.03
CA SER A 691 47.88 2.36 -38.26
C SER A 691 48.45 2.04 -39.65
N LYS A 692 47.88 1.07 -40.39
CA LYS A 692 48.39 0.64 -41.70
C LYS A 692 47.64 1.21 -42.91
N HIS A 693 46.38 1.61 -42.77
CA HIS A 693 45.60 2.28 -43.83
C HIS A 693 44.90 3.53 -43.26
N GLY A 694 44.91 4.61 -44.03
CA GLY A 694 44.67 5.97 -43.54
C GLY A 694 43.25 6.26 -43.03
N LYS A 695 43.16 7.33 -42.22
CA LYS A 695 41.97 7.87 -41.55
C LYS A 695 40.68 7.74 -42.39
N LYS A 696 39.80 6.79 -42.03
CA LYS A 696 38.36 6.93 -42.24
C LYS A 696 37.73 7.54 -40.98
N THR A 697 36.97 8.61 -41.15
CA THR A 697 36.28 9.30 -40.06
C THR A 697 35.19 8.43 -39.43
N ARG A 698 34.98 8.56 -38.11
CA ARG A 698 33.97 7.86 -37.30
C ARG A 698 32.56 8.34 -37.67
N LYS A 699 32.07 7.97 -38.86
CA LYS A 699 30.75 8.34 -39.38
C LYS A 699 29.69 7.57 -38.61
N LYS A 700 28.84 8.26 -37.82
CA LYS A 700 27.65 7.64 -37.23
C LYS A 700 26.72 7.22 -38.37
N GLU A 701 26.56 5.91 -38.58
CA GLU A 701 25.42 5.41 -39.34
C GLU A 701 24.17 5.50 -38.47
N LYS A 702 23.05 5.82 -39.12
CA LYS A 702 21.79 6.10 -38.45
C LYS A 702 21.10 4.76 -38.19
N VAL A 703 21.12 4.29 -36.95
CA VAL A 703 20.43 3.03 -36.60
C VAL A 703 18.96 3.16 -36.97
N GLN A 704 18.50 2.29 -37.87
CA GLN A 704 17.12 2.22 -38.29
C GLN A 704 16.42 1.23 -37.36
N PHE A 705 15.53 1.74 -36.51
CA PHE A 705 14.83 0.94 -35.50
C PHE A 705 14.01 -0.17 -36.17
N ALA A 706 14.40 -1.42 -35.94
CA ALA A 706 13.57 -2.58 -36.21
C ALA A 706 12.74 -2.88 -34.95
N SER A 707 11.41 -2.77 -35.05
CA SER A 707 10.51 -3.15 -33.96
C SER A 707 10.61 -4.66 -33.71
N GLN A 708 11.17 -5.08 -32.57
CA GLN A 708 10.98 -6.46 -32.12
C GLN A 708 9.52 -6.65 -31.68
N ASN A 709 8.97 -7.83 -31.99
CA ASN A 709 7.53 -8.01 -32.04
C ASN A 709 6.85 -8.03 -30.67
N ARG A 710 5.58 -7.62 -30.69
CA ARG A 710 4.62 -7.79 -29.59
C ARG A 710 4.43 -9.28 -29.28
N GLY A 711 4.07 -9.57 -28.02
CA GLY A 711 3.62 -10.90 -27.64
C GLY A 711 2.30 -11.29 -28.32
N GLY A 712 2.08 -12.60 -28.46
CA GLY A 712 0.87 -13.23 -28.97
C GLY A 712 0.97 -14.74 -28.76
N ASP A 713 -0.17 -15.39 -28.51
CA ASP A 713 -0.23 -16.75 -27.99
C ASP A 713 0.12 -17.85 -29.02
N CYS A 714 0.63 -18.99 -28.53
CA CYS A 714 -0.15 -20.24 -28.53
C CYS A 714 0.59 -21.36 -27.77
N CYS A 715 -0.15 -22.25 -27.10
CA CYS A 715 0.41 -23.49 -26.58
C CYS A 715 0.63 -24.53 -27.69
N SER A 716 1.72 -25.31 -27.59
CA SER A 716 1.79 -26.65 -28.18
C SER A 716 2.80 -27.50 -27.42
N THR A 717 2.36 -28.67 -26.96
CA THR A 717 3.16 -29.59 -26.15
C THR A 717 3.79 -30.69 -27.01
N THR A 718 5.11 -30.74 -27.09
CA THR A 718 5.85 -31.96 -27.46
C THR A 718 7.07 -32.14 -26.55
N SER A 719 7.02 -33.16 -25.71
CA SER A 719 8.16 -33.60 -24.92
C SER A 719 9.10 -34.45 -25.78
N LEU A 720 10.36 -34.03 -25.93
CA LEU A 720 11.46 -34.91 -26.27
C LEU A 720 12.71 -34.54 -25.45
N SER A 721 13.41 -35.56 -24.99
CA SER A 721 14.60 -35.45 -24.16
C SER A 721 15.86 -35.48 -25.01
N GLU A 722 16.85 -34.64 -24.73
CA GLU A 722 18.24 -34.99 -25.08
C GLU A 722 19.28 -34.33 -24.16
N THR A 723 20.51 -34.85 -24.22
CA THR A 723 21.56 -34.67 -23.21
C THR A 723 22.74 -33.83 -23.68
N SER A 724 23.34 -33.11 -22.74
CA SER A 724 24.74 -32.66 -22.68
C SER A 724 25.60 -32.56 -23.98
N ALA A 725 26.03 -31.32 -24.24
CA ALA A 725 27.34 -30.92 -24.76
C ALA A 725 27.64 -30.93 -26.29
N SER A 726 28.35 -29.86 -26.68
CA SER A 726 29.17 -29.66 -27.89
C SER A 726 28.56 -29.89 -29.28
N MET A 727 28.21 -28.78 -29.94
CA MET A 727 28.81 -28.31 -31.21
C MET A 727 28.55 -26.77 -31.26
N GLY A 728 29.00 -25.96 -32.21
CA GLY A 728 29.64 -26.19 -33.51
C GLY A 728 29.19 -25.07 -34.44
N THR A 729 30.12 -24.26 -34.97
CA THR A 729 29.76 -23.07 -35.76
C THR A 729 29.23 -23.41 -37.15
N VAL A 730 28.09 -22.82 -37.51
CA VAL A 730 27.82 -22.38 -38.88
C VAL A 730 27.58 -20.87 -38.81
N GLU A 731 28.12 -20.11 -39.75
CA GLU A 731 28.12 -18.65 -39.69
C GLU A 731 26.87 -18.06 -40.34
N ASP A 732 26.21 -17.15 -39.63
CA ASP A 732 25.72 -15.92 -40.24
C ASP A 732 26.10 -14.75 -39.32
N LYS A 733 26.85 -13.77 -39.83
CA LYS A 733 27.49 -12.71 -39.01
C LYS A 733 26.75 -11.38 -39.10
N PRO A 734 25.92 -11.00 -38.11
CA PRO A 734 25.79 -9.59 -37.76
C PRO A 734 27.09 -9.13 -37.09
N SER A 735 27.83 -8.19 -37.70
CA SER A 735 29.08 -7.66 -37.15
C SER A 735 28.86 -6.61 -36.03
N GLY A 736 27.99 -6.94 -35.07
CA GLY A 736 27.69 -6.14 -33.89
C GLY A 736 28.65 -6.38 -32.73
N ARG A 737 28.93 -5.34 -31.93
CA ARG A 737 29.65 -5.48 -30.65
C ARG A 737 28.76 -6.22 -29.65
N SER A 738 29.27 -7.27 -29.01
CA SER A 738 28.60 -7.90 -27.86
C SER A 738 28.90 -7.09 -26.58
N MET A 739 28.28 -5.91 -26.48
CA MET A 739 28.33 -5.07 -25.29
C MET A 739 27.14 -5.41 -24.37
N MET A 740 27.41 -5.60 -23.09
CA MET A 740 26.36 -5.74 -22.06
C MET A 740 25.45 -4.50 -22.09
N PRO A 741 24.13 -4.62 -22.32
CA PRO A 741 23.21 -3.49 -22.39
C PRO A 741 22.94 -2.91 -21.00
N TRP A 742 22.41 -1.68 -20.96
CA TRP A 742 22.11 -0.97 -19.71
C TRP A 742 21.12 -1.75 -18.83
N HIS A 743 20.13 -2.42 -19.43
CA HIS A 743 19.09 -3.16 -18.71
C HIS A 743 19.64 -4.33 -17.90
N ASP A 744 20.70 -5.00 -18.36
CA ASP A 744 21.30 -6.13 -17.64
C ASP A 744 21.99 -5.69 -16.34
N ILE A 745 22.61 -4.50 -16.36
CA ILE A 745 23.30 -3.93 -15.19
C ILE A 745 22.28 -3.59 -14.10
N TYR A 746 21.19 -2.93 -14.49
CA TYR A 746 20.08 -2.62 -13.59
C TYR A 746 19.34 -3.88 -13.14
N SER A 747 19.18 -4.89 -14.00
CA SER A 747 18.53 -6.16 -13.65
C SER A 747 19.27 -6.94 -12.56
N LEU A 748 20.59 -6.79 -12.43
CA LEU A 748 21.33 -7.32 -11.26
C LEU A 748 20.81 -6.70 -9.96
N ALA A 749 20.77 -5.37 -9.88
CA ALA A 749 20.29 -4.65 -8.70
C ALA A 749 18.79 -4.89 -8.42
N VAL A 750 17.95 -5.00 -9.45
CA VAL A 750 16.52 -5.34 -9.31
C VAL A 750 16.33 -6.74 -8.74
N LYS A 751 17.02 -7.75 -9.29
CA LYS A 751 16.96 -9.15 -8.82
C LYS A 751 17.39 -9.27 -7.35
N TRP A 752 18.43 -8.53 -6.94
CA TRP A 752 18.85 -8.41 -5.55
C TRP A 752 17.79 -7.71 -4.66
N ARG A 753 17.18 -6.62 -5.13
CA ARG A 753 16.14 -5.87 -4.39
C ARG A 753 14.81 -6.63 -4.25
N GLN A 754 14.52 -7.54 -5.18
CA GLN A 754 13.38 -8.46 -5.11
C GLN A 754 13.55 -9.50 -4.00
N ILE A 755 14.68 -10.22 -3.98
CA ILE A 755 14.91 -11.30 -3.00
C ILE A 755 15.18 -10.79 -1.57
N SER A 756 15.59 -9.52 -1.40
CA SER A 756 15.74 -8.94 -0.07
C SER A 756 14.40 -8.66 0.62
N GLU A 757 13.45 -8.05 -0.06
CA GLU A 757 12.23 -7.51 0.55
C GLU A 757 10.99 -8.04 -0.17
N PRO A 758 10.63 -9.33 0.01
CA PRO A 758 9.59 -9.98 -0.78
C PRO A 758 8.19 -9.34 -0.59
N CYS A 759 8.01 -8.56 0.48
CA CYS A 759 6.75 -7.86 0.79
C CYS A 759 6.51 -6.57 -0.03
N ASP A 760 7.50 -6.08 -0.79
CA ASP A 760 7.37 -4.88 -1.61
C ASP A 760 7.57 -5.21 -3.11
N PRO A 761 6.50 -5.16 -3.94
CA PRO A 761 6.54 -5.63 -5.33
C PRO A 761 7.36 -4.70 -6.22
N VAL A 762 8.66 -4.96 -6.36
CA VAL A 762 9.56 -4.25 -7.29
C VAL A 762 9.73 -5.11 -8.55
N VAL A 763 8.99 -4.79 -9.61
CA VAL A 763 9.00 -5.48 -10.91
C VAL A 763 9.09 -4.46 -12.05
N TRP A 764 9.58 -4.89 -13.21
CA TRP A 764 9.70 -4.05 -14.41
C TRP A 764 8.31 -3.76 -15.00
N ILE A 765 8.00 -2.47 -15.24
CA ILE A 765 6.63 -2.09 -15.63
C ILE A 765 6.28 -2.59 -17.05
N ASN A 766 7.25 -2.69 -17.96
CA ASN A 766 7.06 -3.31 -19.28
C ASN A 766 6.93 -4.85 -19.25
N LYS A 767 6.86 -5.47 -18.05
CA LYS A 767 6.59 -6.90 -17.82
C LYS A 767 5.27 -7.14 -17.06
N LEU A 768 4.45 -6.10 -16.90
CA LEU A 768 3.04 -6.19 -16.48
C LEU A 768 2.14 -6.51 -17.70
N SER A 769 0.83 -6.66 -17.49
CA SER A 769 -0.12 -6.98 -18.57
C SER A 769 -0.56 -5.73 -19.34
N GLU A 770 -1.84 -5.64 -19.73
CA GLU A 770 -2.34 -4.58 -20.62
C GLU A 770 -2.09 -3.16 -20.09
N GLU A 771 -1.99 -2.95 -18.77
CA GLU A 771 -1.77 -1.64 -18.16
C GLU A 771 -0.38 -1.02 -18.35
N PHE A 772 0.60 -1.71 -18.95
CA PHE A 772 1.76 -0.99 -19.49
C PHE A 772 1.31 0.07 -20.51
N ASN A 773 0.27 -0.24 -21.30
CA ASN A 773 -0.30 0.68 -22.29
C ASN A 773 -1.12 1.81 -21.66
N SER A 774 -1.68 1.63 -20.46
CA SER A 774 -2.46 2.67 -19.75
C SER A 774 -1.59 3.65 -18.95
N GLY A 775 -0.27 3.43 -18.89
CA GLY A 775 0.65 4.29 -18.15
C GLY A 775 0.65 4.00 -16.64
N PHE A 776 0.73 2.72 -16.26
CA PHE A 776 1.10 2.32 -14.91
C PHE A 776 2.34 3.11 -14.43
N GLY A 777 2.37 3.53 -13.16
CA GLY A 777 3.43 4.39 -12.65
C GLY A 777 3.43 4.53 -11.13
N SER A 778 4.59 4.86 -10.56
CA SER A 778 4.73 5.14 -9.13
C SER A 778 3.97 6.42 -8.76
N ASN A 779 3.18 6.36 -7.68
CA ASN A 779 2.62 7.54 -7.02
C ASN A 779 3.35 7.76 -5.68
N THR A 780 3.93 8.94 -5.51
CA THR A 780 4.69 9.34 -4.32
C THR A 780 4.03 10.59 -3.72
N PRO A 781 3.11 10.43 -2.75
CA PRO A 781 2.46 11.55 -2.10
C PRO A 781 3.42 12.32 -1.19
N ILE A 782 3.29 13.64 -1.19
CA ILE A 782 3.97 14.59 -0.31
C ILE A 782 2.99 15.08 0.76
N VAL A 783 1.73 15.31 0.37
CA VAL A 783 0.58 15.61 1.24
C VAL A 783 -0.59 14.73 0.82
N MET A 784 -1.37 14.24 1.79
CA MET A 784 -2.60 13.45 1.60
C MET A 784 -3.74 14.08 2.41
N GLY A 785 -4.64 14.80 1.75
CA GLY A 785 -5.66 15.62 2.38
C GLY A 785 -5.05 16.77 3.19
N GLN A 786 -4.84 16.52 4.48
CA GLN A 786 -4.11 17.43 5.38
C GLN A 786 -2.83 16.79 5.96
N ALA A 787 -2.65 15.46 5.81
CA ALA A 787 -1.52 14.73 6.37
C ALA A 787 -0.23 14.94 5.55
N LYS A 788 0.88 15.28 6.21
CA LYS A 788 2.19 15.48 5.58
C LYS A 788 3.03 14.20 5.63
N VAL A 789 3.56 13.77 4.50
CA VAL A 789 4.31 12.50 4.43
C VAL A 789 5.76 12.71 4.88
N VAL A 790 6.09 12.24 6.08
CA VAL A 790 7.39 12.44 6.79
C VAL A 790 8.61 12.38 5.86
N ARG A 791 8.70 11.33 5.03
CA ARG A 791 9.83 11.09 4.12
C ARG A 791 10.02 12.14 3.03
N TYR A 792 8.93 12.75 2.56
CA TYR A 792 8.90 13.51 1.31
C TYR A 792 8.46 14.97 1.47
N PHE A 793 7.86 15.34 2.61
CA PHE A 793 7.40 16.71 2.86
C PHE A 793 8.53 17.75 2.85
N SER A 794 9.77 17.36 3.15
CA SER A 794 10.96 18.22 2.96
C SER A 794 11.12 18.74 1.52
N ASN A 795 10.66 18.00 0.51
CA ASN A 795 10.68 18.41 -0.89
C ASN A 795 9.41 19.17 -1.34
N TYR A 796 8.45 19.44 -0.44
CA TYR A 796 7.20 20.14 -0.77
C TYR A 796 7.43 21.50 -1.45
N ALA A 797 8.21 22.39 -0.82
CA ALA A 797 8.46 23.73 -1.35
C ALA A 797 9.17 23.67 -2.72
N ARG A 798 10.22 22.84 -2.84
CA ARG A 798 10.94 22.62 -4.11
C ARG A 798 9.99 22.13 -5.22
N THR A 799 9.08 21.21 -4.90
CA THR A 799 8.10 20.65 -5.85
C THR A 799 7.05 21.70 -6.23
N LEU A 800 6.60 22.54 -5.30
CA LEU A 800 5.69 23.65 -5.55
C LEU A 800 6.33 24.72 -6.46
N ASP A 801 7.59 25.05 -6.24
CA ASP A 801 8.33 26.02 -7.07
C ASP A 801 8.62 25.47 -8.47
N VAL A 802 8.93 24.18 -8.60
CA VAL A 802 8.99 23.49 -9.89
C VAL A 802 7.63 23.53 -10.60
N ALA A 803 6.52 23.26 -9.90
CA ALA A 803 5.18 23.33 -10.47
C ALA A 803 4.85 24.74 -11.00
N LYS A 804 5.08 25.79 -10.18
CA LYS A 804 4.90 27.20 -10.58
C LYS A 804 5.76 27.56 -11.81
N THR A 805 7.00 27.06 -11.86
CA THR A 805 7.92 27.26 -12.99
C THR A 805 7.42 26.58 -14.27
N VAL A 806 6.99 25.31 -14.20
CA VAL A 806 6.40 24.59 -15.34
C VAL A 806 5.16 25.32 -15.87
N ILE A 807 4.25 25.75 -14.99
CA ILE A 807 3.05 26.50 -15.39
C ILE A 807 3.43 27.79 -16.12
N LYS A 808 4.39 28.55 -15.59
CA LYS A 808 4.85 29.82 -16.17
C LYS A 808 5.46 29.66 -17.57
N GLU A 809 6.18 28.57 -17.82
CA GLU A 809 6.80 28.30 -19.12
C GLU A 809 5.83 27.69 -20.13
N LYS A 810 5.06 26.66 -19.74
CA LYS A 810 4.13 25.94 -20.63
C LYS A 810 2.80 26.69 -20.85
N LYS A 811 2.41 27.53 -19.90
CA LYS A 811 1.15 28.31 -19.86
C LYS A 811 -0.12 27.47 -19.92
N ASN A 812 -0.02 26.21 -19.55
CA ASN A 812 -1.13 25.29 -19.39
C ASN A 812 -0.83 24.24 -18.32
N VAL A 813 -1.88 23.56 -17.88
CA VAL A 813 -1.84 22.30 -17.13
C VAL A 813 -2.87 21.35 -17.74
N MET A 814 -2.86 20.09 -17.34
CA MET A 814 -3.86 19.10 -17.72
C MET A 814 -4.89 18.96 -16.61
N GLY A 815 -6.18 18.99 -16.95
CA GLY A 815 -7.27 18.78 -16.00
C GLY A 815 -7.52 17.29 -15.71
N LYS A 816 -8.66 17.02 -15.08
CA LYS A 816 -9.06 15.69 -14.58
C LYS A 816 -9.43 14.69 -15.69
N GLY A 817 -9.88 15.17 -16.85
CA GLY A 817 -10.20 14.38 -18.05
C GLY A 817 -9.08 14.38 -19.10
N ASP A 818 -7.87 14.81 -18.72
CA ASP A 818 -6.74 15.06 -19.63
C ASP A 818 -7.02 16.16 -20.69
N GLU A 819 -7.90 17.11 -20.37
CA GLU A 819 -8.07 18.35 -21.15
C GLU A 819 -7.01 19.41 -20.80
N ALA A 820 -6.62 20.25 -21.76
CA ALA A 820 -5.60 21.27 -21.55
C ALA A 820 -6.19 22.60 -21.02
N ILE A 821 -6.00 22.88 -19.73
CA ILE A 821 -6.42 24.12 -19.08
C ILE A 821 -5.46 25.25 -19.45
N ASN A 822 -5.95 26.28 -20.14
CA ASN A 822 -5.13 27.41 -20.57
C ASN A 822 -4.92 28.41 -19.41
N LEU A 823 -3.65 28.74 -19.15
CA LEU A 823 -3.19 29.64 -18.09
C LEU A 823 -2.34 30.78 -18.67
N SER A 824 -2.56 31.18 -19.92
CA SER A 824 -1.76 32.23 -20.59
C SER A 824 -2.01 33.66 -20.07
N GLU A 825 -3.02 33.87 -19.23
CA GLU A 825 -3.39 35.18 -18.71
C GLU A 825 -2.36 35.74 -17.72
N ALA A 826 -1.86 36.95 -18.00
CA ALA A 826 -0.77 37.55 -17.24
C ALA A 826 -1.09 37.84 -15.76
N ASN A 827 -2.36 37.92 -15.38
CA ASN A 827 -2.76 38.08 -13.96
C ASN A 827 -2.84 36.71 -13.26
N LYS A 828 -3.51 35.71 -13.87
CA LYS A 828 -3.53 34.32 -13.38
C LYS A 828 -2.11 33.76 -13.20
N LEU A 829 -1.18 34.07 -14.11
CA LEU A 829 0.24 33.71 -13.96
C LEU A 829 0.96 34.45 -12.81
N LYS A 830 0.60 35.70 -12.50
CA LYS A 830 1.14 36.39 -11.31
C LYS A 830 0.63 35.72 -10.05
N GLU A 831 -0.67 35.47 -9.95
CA GLU A 831 -1.29 34.81 -8.79
C GLU A 831 -0.66 33.43 -8.54
N ILE A 832 -0.49 32.62 -9.59
CA ILE A 832 0.21 31.32 -9.52
C ILE A 832 1.65 31.47 -9.00
N MET A 833 2.39 32.50 -9.41
CA MET A 833 3.75 32.73 -8.87
C MET A 833 3.77 33.18 -7.40
N HIS A 834 2.68 33.75 -6.88
CA HIS A 834 2.53 34.12 -5.46
C HIS A 834 1.84 33.02 -4.62
N ALA A 835 1.52 31.85 -5.21
CA ALA A 835 0.94 30.74 -4.47
C ALA A 835 1.94 30.14 -3.47
N GLU A 836 1.56 30.16 -2.19
CA GLU A 836 2.34 29.61 -1.08
C GLU A 836 2.04 28.13 -0.84
N SER A 837 0.90 27.63 -1.35
CA SER A 837 0.46 26.26 -1.17
C SER A 837 -0.16 25.59 -2.41
N CYS A 838 -0.29 24.27 -2.36
CA CYS A 838 -1.00 23.49 -3.37
C CYS A 838 -2.52 23.81 -3.40
N SER A 839 -3.13 24.20 -2.28
CA SER A 839 -4.53 24.62 -2.22
C SER A 839 -4.74 26.02 -2.80
N ASP A 840 -3.73 26.91 -2.73
CA ASP A 840 -3.73 28.15 -3.51
C ASP A 840 -3.68 27.86 -5.01
N LEU A 841 -2.80 26.97 -5.46
CA LEU A 841 -2.73 26.59 -6.88
C LEU A 841 -4.06 25.98 -7.37
N HIS A 842 -4.67 25.08 -6.60
CA HIS A 842 -5.98 24.50 -6.92
C HIS A 842 -7.06 25.59 -7.01
N ARG A 843 -7.14 26.48 -6.01
CA ARG A 843 -8.09 27.61 -5.98
C ARG A 843 -7.92 28.58 -7.14
N ILE A 844 -6.69 28.87 -7.55
CA ILE A 844 -6.40 29.79 -8.66
C ILE A 844 -6.69 29.11 -10.00
N ILE A 845 -6.32 27.84 -10.18
CA ILE A 845 -6.54 27.12 -11.44
C ILE A 845 -8.03 26.86 -11.66
N GLY A 846 -8.71 26.32 -10.64
CA GLY A 846 -10.17 26.15 -10.56
C GLY A 846 -10.64 24.70 -10.36
N GLU A 847 -9.77 23.72 -10.61
CA GLU A 847 -10.11 22.29 -10.65
C GLU A 847 -8.91 21.38 -10.36
N ASP A 848 -9.15 20.07 -10.26
CA ASP A 848 -8.09 19.05 -10.10
C ASP A 848 -7.20 19.01 -11.34
N PHE A 849 -5.88 19.07 -11.16
CA PHE A 849 -4.95 19.17 -12.29
C PHE A 849 -3.64 18.40 -12.09
N TRP A 850 -2.96 18.14 -13.20
CA TRP A 850 -1.59 17.67 -13.23
C TRP A 850 -0.76 18.39 -14.29
N LEU A 851 0.56 18.37 -14.13
CA LEU A 851 1.52 18.89 -15.11
C LEU A 851 2.73 17.98 -15.20
N ALA A 852 3.39 17.91 -16.37
CA ALA A 852 4.63 17.16 -16.53
C ALA A 852 5.85 18.08 -16.42
N THR A 853 6.83 17.70 -15.60
CA THR A 853 8.20 18.23 -15.71
C THR A 853 8.85 17.71 -17.00
N TRP A 854 10.03 18.22 -17.35
CA TRP A 854 10.79 17.71 -18.50
C TRP A 854 12.25 17.48 -18.16
N CYS A 855 12.85 16.51 -18.85
CA CYS A 855 14.29 16.26 -18.81
C CYS A 855 14.92 16.69 -20.14
N THR A 856 16.09 17.33 -20.09
CA THR A 856 16.85 17.66 -21.31
C THR A 856 17.56 16.42 -21.85
N SER A 857 17.26 16.01 -23.08
CA SER A 857 17.87 14.84 -23.75
C SER A 857 19.32 15.12 -24.16
N THR A 858 20.22 14.16 -23.94
CA THR A 858 21.57 14.14 -24.51
C THR A 858 21.70 13.21 -25.73
N ALA A 859 20.80 12.24 -25.89
CA ALA A 859 20.69 11.42 -27.10
C ALA A 859 20.22 12.23 -28.32
N VAL A 860 19.23 13.11 -28.15
CA VAL A 860 18.59 13.88 -29.22
C VAL A 860 18.64 15.37 -28.90
N ARG A 861 19.59 16.08 -29.53
CA ARG A 861 19.82 17.52 -29.30
C ARG A 861 18.53 18.33 -29.47
N GLY A 862 18.10 18.97 -28.37
CA GLY A 862 16.93 19.85 -28.34
C GLY A 862 15.61 19.14 -28.02
N LYS A 863 15.61 17.82 -27.79
CA LYS A 863 14.44 17.09 -27.31
C LYS A 863 14.26 17.28 -25.79
N GLN A 864 13.03 17.54 -25.39
CA GLN A 864 12.57 17.42 -24.00
C GLN A 864 11.90 16.04 -23.85
N LEU A 865 12.31 15.26 -22.84
CA LEU A 865 11.65 14.01 -22.44
C LEU A 865 10.61 14.31 -21.35
N GLU A 866 9.51 13.57 -21.29
CA GLU A 866 8.50 13.71 -20.22
C GLU A 866 9.11 13.26 -18.86
N GLY A 867 9.22 14.17 -17.90
CA GLY A 867 9.78 13.90 -16.57
C GLY A 867 8.79 13.15 -15.66
N THR A 868 8.58 13.65 -14.44
CA THR A 868 7.50 13.19 -13.57
C THR A 868 6.27 14.10 -13.72
N ARG A 869 5.08 13.63 -13.35
CA ARG A 869 3.88 14.47 -13.27
C ARG A 869 3.69 14.98 -11.85
N ILE A 870 3.58 16.28 -11.64
CA ILE A 870 3.14 16.85 -10.35
C ILE A 870 1.61 16.92 -10.39
N THR A 871 0.96 16.40 -9.36
CA THR A 871 -0.51 16.28 -9.28
C THR A 871 -1.07 17.07 -8.11
N VAL A 872 -2.19 17.77 -8.31
CA VAL A 872 -2.95 18.46 -7.26
C VAL A 872 -4.41 18.07 -7.36
N LEU A 873 -4.91 17.32 -6.39
CA LEU A 873 -6.28 16.80 -6.36
C LEU A 873 -6.98 17.27 -5.08
N LYS A 874 -8.23 17.74 -5.16
CA LYS A 874 -9.02 18.04 -3.96
C LYS A 874 -9.49 16.76 -3.28
N ASN A 875 -9.25 16.66 -1.98
CA ASN A 875 -9.58 15.50 -1.16
C ASN A 875 -10.53 15.91 -0.02
N GLY A 876 -11.81 15.58 -0.18
CA GLY A 876 -12.88 16.06 0.70
C GLY A 876 -13.12 17.57 0.58
N GLU A 877 -13.57 18.20 1.66
CA GLU A 877 -13.93 19.63 1.66
C GLU A 877 -12.70 20.55 1.90
N VAL A 878 -11.77 20.12 2.75
CA VAL A 878 -10.66 20.93 3.30
C VAL A 878 -9.26 20.35 3.06
N GLY A 879 -9.14 19.23 2.37
CA GLY A 879 -7.86 18.57 2.06
C GLY A 879 -7.47 18.64 0.58
N HIS A 880 -6.17 18.50 0.29
CA HIS A 880 -5.63 18.35 -1.05
C HIS A 880 -4.54 17.28 -1.06
N ASP A 881 -4.60 16.36 -2.02
CA ASP A 881 -3.51 15.43 -2.28
C ASP A 881 -2.50 16.13 -3.20
N PHE A 882 -1.24 16.19 -2.75
CA PHE A 882 -0.14 16.78 -3.50
C PHE A 882 1.01 15.78 -3.57
N GLY A 883 1.54 15.55 -4.77
CA GLY A 883 2.58 14.53 -4.96
C GLY A 883 3.14 14.49 -6.37
N ILE A 884 4.03 13.53 -6.58
CA ILE A 884 4.58 13.21 -7.90
C ILE A 884 4.11 11.83 -8.36
N ARG A 885 3.76 11.71 -9.64
CA ARG A 885 3.41 10.46 -10.31
C ARG A 885 4.25 10.31 -11.56
N THR A 886 5.11 9.29 -11.61
CA THR A 886 5.94 9.01 -12.80
C THR A 886 5.27 7.92 -13.64
N PRO A 887 4.59 8.26 -14.75
CA PRO A 887 3.97 7.26 -15.62
C PRO A 887 5.03 6.49 -16.42
N CYS A 888 4.76 5.25 -16.77
CA CYS A 888 5.55 4.47 -17.72
C CYS A 888 4.68 4.02 -18.89
N THR A 889 4.27 4.99 -19.72
CA THR A 889 3.62 4.71 -21.01
C THR A 889 4.65 4.15 -22.02
N PRO A 890 4.23 3.42 -23.07
CA PRO A 890 5.17 2.85 -24.05
C PRO A 890 6.02 3.90 -24.75
N SER A 891 5.42 5.02 -25.20
CA SER A 891 6.19 6.11 -25.83
C SER A 891 7.20 6.78 -24.90
N ARG A 892 6.95 6.80 -23.59
CA ARG A 892 7.91 7.30 -22.60
C ARG A 892 9.00 6.27 -22.30
N TRP A 893 8.66 4.98 -22.34
CA TRP A 893 9.61 3.89 -22.24
C TRP A 893 10.64 3.92 -23.38
N ASP A 894 10.19 4.00 -24.63
CA ASP A 894 11.06 4.05 -25.81
C ASP A 894 12.01 5.27 -25.77
N ASP A 895 11.50 6.41 -25.28
CA ASP A 895 12.26 7.65 -25.10
C ASP A 895 13.39 7.53 -24.08
N PHE A 896 13.13 6.90 -22.92
CA PHE A 896 14.15 6.70 -21.88
C PHE A 896 15.06 5.50 -22.15
N ASP A 897 14.61 4.45 -22.85
CA ASP A 897 15.48 3.34 -23.27
C ASP A 897 16.57 3.83 -24.25
N ALA A 898 16.19 4.68 -25.21
CA ALA A 898 17.13 5.33 -26.11
C ALA A 898 18.13 6.25 -25.37
N GLU A 899 17.66 7.04 -24.39
CA GLU A 899 18.53 7.92 -23.60
C GLU A 899 19.46 7.13 -22.66
N MET A 900 18.96 6.11 -21.97
CA MET A 900 19.75 5.21 -21.11
C MET A 900 20.80 4.42 -21.90
N THR A 901 20.48 4.01 -23.13
CA THR A 901 21.42 3.38 -24.05
C THR A 901 22.55 4.34 -24.41
N ILE A 902 22.26 5.60 -24.77
CA ILE A 902 23.29 6.59 -25.09
C ILE A 902 24.10 7.02 -23.83
N ALA A 903 23.47 7.09 -22.66
CA ALA A 903 24.16 7.36 -21.41
C ALA A 903 25.15 6.23 -21.05
N TRP A 904 24.77 4.97 -21.27
CA TRP A 904 25.64 3.82 -21.07
C TRP A 904 26.76 3.73 -22.11
N ASP A 905 26.47 3.97 -23.40
CA ASP A 905 27.47 4.14 -24.45
C ASP A 905 28.52 5.19 -24.05
N ALA A 906 28.09 6.32 -23.48
CA ALA A 906 28.98 7.38 -23.03
C ALA A 906 29.88 6.97 -21.85
N VAL A 907 29.38 6.18 -20.89
CA VAL A 907 30.21 5.60 -19.81
C VAL A 907 31.25 4.64 -20.40
N CYS A 908 30.85 3.77 -21.32
CA CYS A 908 31.74 2.81 -21.97
C CYS A 908 32.82 3.48 -22.83
N ASP A 909 32.47 4.45 -23.68
CA ASP A 909 33.45 5.18 -24.51
C ASP A 909 34.40 6.03 -23.64
N ALA A 910 33.90 6.63 -22.54
CA ALA A 910 34.71 7.41 -21.62
C ALA A 910 35.75 6.55 -20.86
N TYR A 911 35.37 5.36 -20.40
CA TYR A 911 36.29 4.49 -19.64
C TYR A 911 37.16 3.58 -20.51
N CYS A 912 36.60 2.92 -21.54
CA CYS A 912 37.31 1.88 -22.30
C CYS A 912 38.29 2.42 -23.34
N ALA A 913 38.27 3.72 -23.64
CA ALA A 913 39.28 4.38 -24.47
C ALA A 913 40.55 4.68 -23.65
N ASP A 914 40.86 5.96 -23.43
CA ASP A 914 42.13 6.40 -22.85
C ASP A 914 42.17 6.36 -21.31
N ALA A 915 41.03 6.22 -20.63
CA ALA A 915 40.93 6.20 -19.17
C ALA A 915 41.05 4.80 -18.53
N TYR A 916 41.12 3.73 -19.31
CA TYR A 916 41.01 2.36 -18.80
C TYR A 916 42.14 2.01 -17.83
N GLY A 917 41.78 1.73 -16.57
CA GLY A 917 42.75 1.44 -15.50
C GLY A 917 43.57 2.66 -15.04
N SER A 918 43.22 3.87 -15.47
CA SER A 918 43.83 5.11 -14.98
C SER A 918 43.55 5.35 -13.50
N THR A 919 44.48 6.01 -12.82
CA THR A 919 44.35 6.48 -11.44
C THR A 919 44.35 8.02 -11.34
N SER A 920 44.49 8.74 -12.47
CA SER A 920 44.44 10.20 -12.50
C SER A 920 43.00 10.69 -12.28
N LYS A 921 42.84 11.62 -11.33
CA LYS A 921 41.53 12.23 -11.01
C LYS A 921 40.93 12.97 -12.21
N ASP A 922 41.76 13.67 -12.98
CA ASP A 922 41.34 14.49 -14.13
C ASP A 922 40.85 13.62 -15.29
N VAL A 923 41.55 12.49 -15.55
CA VAL A 923 41.16 11.51 -16.56
C VAL A 923 39.85 10.81 -16.19
N LEU A 924 39.61 10.57 -14.90
CA LEU A 924 38.38 9.97 -14.38
C LEU A 924 37.21 10.97 -14.21
N GLU A 925 37.43 12.29 -14.35
CA GLU A 925 36.37 13.32 -14.24
C GLU A 925 35.24 13.06 -15.23
N ASN A 926 35.58 12.85 -16.51
CA ASN A 926 34.61 12.54 -17.57
C ASN A 926 33.84 11.24 -17.31
N VAL A 927 34.52 10.23 -16.72
CA VAL A 927 33.92 8.93 -16.40
C VAL A 927 32.90 9.06 -15.27
N LYS A 928 33.23 9.77 -14.19
CA LYS A 928 32.29 10.04 -13.09
C LYS A 928 31.08 10.86 -13.56
N ASN A 929 31.31 11.89 -14.39
CA ASN A 929 30.23 12.71 -14.98
C ASN A 929 29.28 11.87 -15.85
N ALA A 930 29.81 10.93 -16.65
CA ALA A 930 28.99 10.02 -17.45
C ALA A 930 28.15 9.07 -16.57
N ILE A 931 28.73 8.51 -15.50
CA ILE A 931 28.00 7.63 -14.57
C ILE A 931 26.89 8.42 -13.83
N LEU A 932 27.16 9.65 -13.39
CA LEU A 932 26.13 10.51 -12.79
C LEU A 932 25.01 10.86 -13.79
N ARG A 933 25.33 11.10 -15.07
CA ARG A 933 24.31 11.35 -16.11
C ARG A 933 23.41 10.12 -16.33
N MET A 934 23.97 8.92 -16.34
CA MET A 934 23.20 7.66 -16.40
C MET A 934 22.33 7.46 -15.15
N THR A 935 22.80 7.90 -13.97
CA THR A 935 22.04 7.87 -12.72
C THR A 935 20.87 8.87 -12.73
N TYR A 936 21.07 10.09 -13.26
CA TYR A 936 20.02 11.10 -13.44
C TYR A 936 18.85 10.60 -14.30
N TYR A 937 19.16 9.96 -15.44
CA TYR A 937 18.11 9.45 -16.32
C TYR A 937 17.37 8.25 -15.71
N TRP A 938 18.03 7.37 -14.95
CA TRP A 938 17.34 6.31 -14.21
C TRP A 938 16.34 6.88 -13.20
N TYR A 939 16.72 7.89 -12.42
CA TYR A 939 15.85 8.51 -11.42
C TYR A 939 14.65 9.23 -12.03
N ASN A 940 14.81 9.80 -13.23
CA ASN A 940 13.67 10.37 -13.96
C ASN A 940 12.81 9.30 -14.65
N PHE A 941 13.40 8.23 -15.17
CA PHE A 941 12.67 7.14 -15.84
C PHE A 941 11.72 6.41 -14.88
N MET A 942 12.23 5.97 -13.73
CA MET A 942 11.53 5.14 -12.73
C MET A 942 10.81 3.90 -13.30
N PRO A 943 11.46 3.01 -14.09
CA PRO A 943 10.80 1.93 -14.84
C PRO A 943 10.29 0.74 -14.00
N LEU A 944 10.19 0.91 -12.68
CA LEU A 944 9.86 -0.12 -11.70
C LEU A 944 8.58 0.24 -10.95
N SER A 945 7.69 -0.74 -10.78
CA SER A 945 6.34 -0.63 -10.21
C SER A 945 6.21 0.18 -8.91
N ARG A 946 7.28 0.25 -8.11
CA ARG A 946 7.33 0.90 -6.79
C ARG A 946 8.44 1.97 -6.67
N GLY A 947 9.08 2.35 -7.77
CA GLY A 947 10.08 3.45 -7.81
C GLY A 947 11.31 3.20 -6.93
N SER A 948 12.13 2.19 -7.25
CA SER A 948 13.27 1.83 -6.39
C SER A 948 14.47 2.78 -6.53
N ALA A 949 14.46 3.86 -5.74
CA ALA A 949 15.56 4.83 -5.68
C ALA A 949 16.92 4.21 -5.29
N SER A 950 16.92 3.20 -4.42
CA SER A 950 18.14 2.50 -4.01
C SER A 950 18.82 1.75 -5.16
N VAL A 951 18.07 1.24 -6.15
CA VAL A 951 18.65 0.58 -7.33
C VAL A 951 19.53 1.54 -8.15
N GLY A 952 19.14 2.81 -8.28
CA GLY A 952 19.97 3.83 -8.95
C GLY A 952 21.32 4.05 -8.25
N PHE A 953 21.29 4.14 -6.92
CA PHE A 953 22.50 4.35 -6.12
C PHE A 953 23.38 3.09 -6.04
N ILE A 954 22.79 1.89 -6.03
CA ILE A 954 23.51 0.60 -6.11
C ILE A 954 24.31 0.51 -7.42
N VAL A 955 23.71 0.87 -8.56
CA VAL A 955 24.40 0.87 -9.85
C VAL A 955 25.49 1.94 -9.90
N LEU A 956 25.24 3.16 -9.37
CA LEU A 956 26.27 4.19 -9.22
C LEU A 956 27.49 3.68 -8.44
N LEU A 957 27.29 3.05 -7.27
CA LEU A 957 28.38 2.48 -6.47
C LEU A 957 29.12 1.35 -7.21
N GLY A 958 28.40 0.43 -7.84
CA GLY A 958 29.00 -0.68 -8.59
C GLY A 958 29.82 -0.23 -9.81
N LEU A 959 29.36 0.80 -10.53
CA LEU A 959 30.09 1.38 -11.66
C LEU A 959 31.33 2.18 -11.22
N LEU A 960 31.25 2.93 -10.11
CA LEU A 960 32.41 3.60 -9.50
C LEU A 960 33.47 2.57 -9.09
N MET A 961 33.06 1.49 -8.40
CA MET A 961 33.97 0.40 -8.01
C MET A 961 34.62 -0.25 -9.23
N ALA A 962 33.85 -0.53 -10.30
CA ALA A 962 34.39 -1.10 -11.55
C ALA A 962 35.51 -0.25 -12.20
N VAL A 963 35.48 1.08 -12.04
CA VAL A 963 36.54 2.01 -12.50
C VAL A 963 37.63 2.29 -11.44
N ASN A 964 37.65 1.53 -10.34
CA ASN A 964 38.59 1.65 -9.21
C ASN A 964 38.39 2.92 -8.36
N LEU A 965 37.16 3.42 -8.26
CA LEU A 965 36.76 4.49 -7.35
C LEU A 965 35.90 3.93 -6.22
N GLU A 966 36.30 4.17 -4.98
CA GLU A 966 35.55 3.77 -3.80
C GLU A 966 35.05 5.02 -3.07
N PHE A 967 33.72 5.17 -3.01
CA PHE A 967 33.05 6.16 -2.17
C PHE A 967 33.22 5.76 -0.71
N THR A 968 33.85 6.62 0.09
CA THR A 968 34.13 6.38 1.52
C THR A 968 33.27 7.24 2.44
N GLY A 969 32.45 8.14 1.89
CA GLY A 969 31.50 8.98 2.63
C GLY A 969 30.13 8.32 2.82
N MET A 970 29.19 9.16 3.25
CA MET A 970 27.75 8.87 3.34
C MET A 970 26.99 9.92 2.53
N ILE A 971 25.72 9.64 2.19
CA ILE A 971 24.82 10.66 1.64
C ILE A 971 24.57 11.71 2.74
N PRO A 972 24.72 13.02 2.48
CA PRO A 972 24.60 14.04 3.53
C PRO A 972 23.21 14.12 4.15
N GLU A 973 23.14 14.71 5.35
CA GLU A 973 21.88 14.99 6.05
C GLU A 973 20.95 15.87 5.20
N GLY A 974 19.67 15.51 5.15
CA GLY A 974 18.65 16.18 4.35
C GLY A 974 18.67 15.90 2.84
N VAL A 975 19.71 15.25 2.30
CA VAL A 975 19.86 14.99 0.85
C VAL A 975 19.11 13.73 0.43
N GLN A 976 18.27 13.86 -0.61
CA GLN A 976 17.58 12.74 -1.28
C GLN A 976 17.92 12.79 -2.78
N VAL A 977 18.82 11.90 -3.20
CA VAL A 977 19.50 11.97 -4.51
C VAL A 977 18.54 11.73 -5.69
N ASP A 978 17.49 10.94 -5.49
CA ASP A 978 16.41 10.74 -6.45
C ASP A 978 15.59 12.03 -6.65
N TRP A 979 15.23 12.74 -5.58
CA TRP A 979 14.53 14.03 -5.67
C TRP A 979 15.39 15.12 -6.31
N ASP A 980 16.69 15.12 -6.06
CA ASP A 980 17.63 16.04 -6.74
C ASP A 980 17.72 15.78 -8.25
N ALA A 981 17.48 14.54 -8.72
CA ALA A 981 17.38 14.25 -10.15
C ALA A 981 16.00 14.59 -10.72
N ILE A 982 14.91 14.26 -10.00
CA ILE A 982 13.52 14.44 -10.46
C ILE A 982 13.11 15.91 -10.55
N LEU A 983 13.63 16.77 -9.66
CA LEU A 983 13.31 18.20 -9.60
C LEU A 983 14.28 19.09 -10.42
N ASN A 984 15.23 18.52 -11.16
CA ASN A 984 16.16 19.24 -12.04
C ASN A 984 15.89 18.94 -13.53
N PHE A 985 15.61 19.97 -14.33
CA PHE A 985 15.32 19.80 -15.78
C PHE A 985 16.55 19.48 -16.66
N ASN A 986 17.75 19.55 -16.09
CA ASN A 986 19.02 19.41 -16.80
C ASN A 986 19.96 18.46 -16.02
N PRO A 987 20.54 17.41 -16.65
CA PRO A 987 21.49 16.53 -15.99
C PRO A 987 22.70 17.26 -15.40
N GLU A 988 23.20 18.33 -16.02
CA GLU A 988 24.41 19.01 -15.55
C GLU A 988 24.19 19.71 -14.20
N SER A 989 22.96 20.19 -13.93
CA SER A 989 22.59 20.77 -12.62
C SER A 989 22.64 19.70 -11.53
N PHE A 990 22.08 18.52 -11.78
CA PHE A 990 22.16 17.37 -10.87
C PHE A 990 23.62 16.91 -10.66
N ILE A 991 24.41 16.86 -11.74
CA ILE A 991 25.82 16.44 -11.70
C ILE A 991 26.61 17.35 -10.73
N GLU A 992 26.52 18.68 -10.87
CA GLU A 992 27.26 19.60 -9.98
C GLU A 992 26.73 19.56 -8.53
N THR A 993 25.41 19.40 -8.32
CA THR A 993 24.85 19.19 -6.96
C THR A 993 25.44 17.94 -6.30
N VAL A 994 25.42 16.78 -6.97
CA VAL A 994 25.94 15.52 -6.38
C VAL A 994 27.47 15.52 -6.27
N LYS A 995 28.17 16.07 -7.26
CA LYS A 995 29.62 16.23 -7.28
C LYS A 995 30.17 16.95 -6.06
N SER A 996 29.45 17.97 -5.56
CA SER A 996 29.86 18.79 -4.41
C SER A 996 30.24 17.98 -3.17
N TRP A 997 29.50 16.90 -2.87
CA TRP A 997 29.74 16.02 -1.71
C TRP A 997 30.30 14.65 -2.10
N LEU A 998 29.92 14.10 -3.27
CA LEU A 998 30.36 12.79 -3.72
C LEU A 998 31.87 12.80 -4.03
N TYR A 999 32.36 13.77 -4.81
CA TYR A 999 33.73 13.71 -5.35
C TYR A 999 34.85 13.91 -4.31
N PRO A 1000 34.71 14.77 -3.29
CA PRO A 1000 35.66 14.81 -2.17
C PRO A 1000 35.78 13.46 -1.44
N SER A 1001 34.72 12.66 -1.47
CA SER A 1001 34.59 11.36 -0.81
C SER A 1001 34.90 10.17 -1.73
N LEU A 1002 35.45 10.38 -2.94
CA LEU A 1002 35.91 9.32 -3.84
C LEU A 1002 37.42 9.10 -3.68
N THR A 1003 37.78 7.89 -3.27
CA THR A 1003 39.17 7.41 -3.17
C THR A 1003 39.51 6.48 -4.33
N VAL A 1004 40.76 6.49 -4.80
CA VAL A 1004 41.22 5.52 -5.81
C VAL A 1004 41.59 4.22 -5.09
N SER A 1005 40.86 3.15 -5.36
CA SER A 1005 40.91 1.90 -4.59
C SER A 1005 40.71 0.68 -5.48
N THR A 1006 41.60 -0.31 -5.32
CA THR A 1006 41.45 -1.64 -5.91
C THR A 1006 41.08 -2.71 -4.88
N SER A 1007 40.67 -2.29 -3.66
CA SER A 1007 40.30 -3.16 -2.53
C SER A 1007 39.35 -4.29 -2.94
N TRP A 1008 38.32 -3.90 -3.69
CA TRP A 1008 37.22 -4.75 -4.14
C TRP A 1008 37.64 -5.93 -5.04
N LYS A 1009 38.80 -5.84 -5.70
CA LYS A 1009 39.35 -6.95 -6.51
C LYS A 1009 39.84 -8.12 -5.65
N GLY A 1010 40.05 -7.89 -4.35
CA GLY A 1010 40.32 -8.92 -3.36
C GLY A 1010 39.06 -9.50 -2.70
N TYR A 1011 37.87 -8.96 -3.00
CA TYR A 1011 36.62 -9.53 -2.48
C TYR A 1011 36.30 -10.85 -3.21
N PRO A 1012 35.74 -11.86 -2.53
CA PRO A 1012 35.28 -13.09 -3.17
C PRO A 1012 34.28 -12.83 -4.30
N ASP A 1013 34.33 -13.62 -5.37
CA ASP A 1013 33.34 -13.54 -6.45
C ASP A 1013 31.95 -13.90 -5.91
N VAL A 1014 30.97 -13.01 -6.10
CA VAL A 1014 29.63 -13.13 -5.49
C VAL A 1014 28.93 -14.40 -5.97
N THR A 1015 28.96 -14.67 -7.28
CA THR A 1015 28.28 -15.82 -7.89
C THR A 1015 28.94 -17.14 -7.46
N LEU A 1016 30.26 -17.19 -7.28
CA LEU A 1016 30.95 -18.39 -6.77
C LEU A 1016 30.77 -18.59 -5.25
N THR A 1017 30.64 -17.52 -4.48
CA THR A 1017 30.55 -17.56 -3.01
C THR A 1017 29.13 -17.84 -2.51
N LEU A 1018 28.13 -17.36 -3.26
CA LEU A 1018 26.70 -17.49 -2.98
C LEU A 1018 25.97 -18.05 -4.23
N PRO A 1019 26.25 -19.30 -4.64
CA PRO A 1019 25.79 -19.83 -5.92
C PRO A 1019 24.28 -20.02 -6.00
N THR A 1020 23.62 -20.41 -4.91
CA THR A 1020 22.20 -20.77 -4.88
C THR A 1020 21.32 -19.68 -4.27
N VAL A 1021 20.05 -19.64 -4.69
CA VAL A 1021 18.99 -18.82 -4.07
C VAL A 1021 18.95 -19.03 -2.54
N GLY A 1022 19.04 -20.29 -2.07
CA GLY A 1022 19.09 -20.61 -0.65
C GLY A 1022 20.32 -20.06 0.08
N SER A 1023 21.49 -20.02 -0.57
CA SER A 1023 22.70 -19.40 0.00
C SER A 1023 22.58 -17.88 0.12
N ILE A 1024 21.81 -17.23 -0.76
CA ILE A 1024 21.57 -15.79 -0.72
C ILE A 1024 20.56 -15.42 0.35
N VAL A 1025 19.44 -16.12 0.48
CA VAL A 1025 18.47 -15.90 1.58
C VAL A 1025 19.14 -16.11 2.95
N ALA A 1026 20.04 -17.10 3.04
CA ALA A 1026 20.88 -17.33 4.23
C ALA A 1026 21.90 -16.20 4.49
N ALA A 1027 22.49 -15.61 3.45
CA ALA A 1027 23.47 -14.54 3.58
C ALA A 1027 22.84 -13.16 3.89
N LEU A 1028 21.68 -12.86 3.30
CA LEU A 1028 20.90 -11.63 3.51
C LEU A 1028 20.31 -11.55 4.91
N SER A 1029 20.03 -12.69 5.54
CA SER A 1029 19.61 -12.72 6.94
C SER A 1029 20.76 -12.27 7.85
N PRO A 1030 20.59 -11.23 8.69
CA PRO A 1030 21.53 -10.96 9.77
C PRO A 1030 21.64 -12.21 10.67
N LYS A 1031 22.86 -12.51 11.09
CA LYS A 1031 23.08 -13.32 12.29
C LYS A 1031 23.38 -12.34 13.41
N ASP A 1032 22.75 -12.54 14.55
CA ASP A 1032 23.16 -11.87 15.78
C ASP A 1032 24.65 -12.17 16.05
N LYS A 1033 25.36 -11.15 16.55
CA LYS A 1033 26.79 -11.23 16.87
C LYS A 1033 26.99 -11.82 18.26
#